data_AF-A0A5E4Z5L9-F1
#
_entry.id   AF-A0A5E4Z5L9-F1
#
_cell.length_a   1.000
_cell.length_b   1.000
_cell.length_c   1.000
_cell.angle_alpha   90.00
_cell.angle_beta   90.00
_cell.angle_gamma   90.00
#
_symmetry.space_group_name_H-M   'P 1'
#
loop_
_entity.id
_entity.type
_entity.pdbx_description
1 polymer ?
#
loop_
_entity_poly.entity_id
_entity_poly.type
_entity_poly.pdbx_seq_one_letter_code
_entity_poly.pdbx_strand_id
1 'polypeptide(L)'
;MNEQWPSERHSEARKMIADASFKTAQDFLAFLNMFPNGLPLAFDDVVIWIMEQDGDISELERRIVSIIDVANLQSYPDSVPLLMTFACAAALANAPSLPTWGKVREFNYNSWQLAHWLGEAMTAYASVKTSACDNYVALAREVFAGLDNLTLKSKSDRISEERSGAWAAWNECQNKLEEIWWGLRGWRGFMNYQEELSLFQVFYELSPDEFIRTLSESSNPYLVSALLFVAGIGAFSPRLSEWKRMLAAAPVAFEDGGEWNGSVLIPLLLVEARNQLLQVRQASAPTSDEIGREISDAAEVIAVALAARQDASAIFSRWAPWLMRNVLIHTSKDIADAKSSAFADGALIDVIARRLRNCALPQISPADAASWESWCYRCTLSSFAHDGYIPMPAWDDFGNEWRLEPEDWAGKKGVLLRERASLITTMNKETPGIAANLLACPIAQSPSPGGAWIDLWNNAITLREIVEFGDSDATTDEYSSRSEAGRLLLLLFRIGLAIFDQGAAQCSSSRSPEAEPLIDLYKALTLASREMSEIDSTLNHDEWLSVVQHLTVRRMIWEQLAGNESESRNFQVFQPDASPTVVNLLTEAKGNVVELVAILQTLLLNSSEFSRLMTDLNSASISLPDIVRSIRRLNQFHPRKYPIDDGQMQKLENLIR
;
A
#
# COMPACT_ATOMS: atom_id res chain seq x y z
N MET A 1 -6.29 -5.63 -25.32
CA MET A 1 -5.70 -5.29 -24.02
C MET A 1 -4.23 -5.66 -24.10
N ASN A 2 -3.30 -4.80 -23.71
CA ASN A 2 -1.87 -5.09 -23.84
C ASN A 2 -1.47 -6.27 -22.95
N GLU A 3 -0.60 -7.14 -23.47
CA GLU A 3 -0.18 -8.39 -22.81
C GLU A 3 1.17 -8.28 -22.09
N GLN A 4 1.70 -7.06 -21.94
CA GLN A 4 2.99 -6.77 -21.31
C GLN A 4 2.85 -5.77 -20.16
N TRP A 5 3.76 -5.82 -19.19
CA TRP A 5 3.87 -4.77 -18.19
C TRP A 5 4.28 -3.44 -18.83
N PRO A 6 3.91 -2.29 -18.24
CA PRO A 6 4.52 -1.00 -18.55
C PRO A 6 6.05 -1.06 -18.63
N SER A 7 6.70 -1.55 -17.58
CA SER A 7 8.16 -1.69 -17.47
C SER A 7 8.78 -2.59 -18.55
N GLU A 8 8.08 -3.65 -18.94
CA GLU A 8 8.47 -4.59 -20.00
C GLU A 8 8.52 -3.88 -21.37
N ARG A 9 7.50 -3.10 -21.73
CA ARG A 9 7.47 -2.33 -22.97
C ARG A 9 8.62 -1.33 -23.08
N HIS A 10 8.96 -0.69 -21.97
CA HIS A 10 10.05 0.28 -21.92
C HIS A 10 11.44 -0.38 -22.00
N SER A 11 11.58 -1.63 -21.55
CA SER A 11 12.85 -2.37 -21.58
C SER A 11 13.15 -2.94 -22.96
N GLU A 12 12.15 -3.45 -23.69
CA GLU A 12 12.30 -3.94 -25.07
C GLU A 12 12.73 -2.84 -26.05
N ALA A 13 12.36 -1.58 -25.78
CA ALA A 13 12.81 -0.42 -26.55
C ALA A 13 14.32 -0.14 -26.40
N ARG A 14 14.99 -0.69 -25.38
CA ARG A 14 16.44 -0.57 -25.18
C ARG A 14 17.13 -1.77 -25.83
N LYS A 15 17.91 -1.54 -26.89
CA LYS A 15 18.76 -2.58 -27.48
C LYS A 15 19.68 -3.17 -26.41
N MET A 16 19.45 -4.43 -26.03
CA MET A 16 20.42 -5.20 -25.26
C MET A 16 21.66 -5.42 -26.10
N ILE A 17 22.80 -4.93 -25.62
CA ILE A 17 24.11 -5.27 -26.18
C ILE A 17 24.44 -6.65 -25.61
N ALA A 18 24.46 -7.67 -26.47
CA ALA A 18 24.94 -8.99 -26.08
C ALA A 18 26.45 -8.90 -25.81
N ASP A 19 26.84 -9.12 -24.56
CA ASP A 19 28.24 -9.21 -24.15
C ASP A 19 28.77 -10.61 -24.49
N ALA A 20 29.81 -10.68 -25.32
CA ALA A 20 30.43 -11.93 -25.76
C ALA A 20 31.08 -12.75 -24.62
N SER A 21 31.22 -12.16 -23.43
CA SER A 21 31.69 -12.86 -22.22
C SER A 21 30.64 -13.79 -21.61
N PHE A 22 29.35 -13.63 -21.92
CA PHE A 22 28.29 -14.54 -21.51
C PHE A 22 28.07 -15.61 -22.58
N LYS A 23 28.03 -16.88 -22.18
CA LYS A 23 27.75 -18.02 -23.06
C LYS A 23 26.30 -18.43 -22.92
N THR A 24 25.72 -18.89 -24.01
CA THR A 24 24.35 -19.42 -24.11
C THR A 24 24.38 -20.94 -24.25
N ALA A 25 23.24 -21.60 -24.06
CA ALA A 25 23.11 -23.05 -24.31
C ALA A 25 23.52 -23.43 -25.75
N GLN A 26 23.31 -22.55 -26.73
CA GLN A 26 23.77 -22.80 -28.10
C GLN A 26 25.30 -22.81 -28.23
N ASP A 27 26.03 -22.01 -27.46
CA ASP A 27 27.49 -22.03 -27.48
C ASP A 27 28.03 -23.37 -26.96
N PHE A 28 27.39 -23.94 -25.94
CA PHE A 28 27.71 -25.28 -25.45
C PHE A 28 27.39 -26.36 -26.49
N LEU A 29 26.21 -26.32 -27.11
CA LEU A 29 25.85 -27.28 -28.16
C LEU A 29 26.78 -27.17 -29.38
N ALA A 30 27.15 -25.95 -29.78
CA ALA A 30 28.11 -25.71 -30.86
C ALA A 30 29.48 -26.27 -30.52
N PHE A 31 29.93 -26.09 -29.28
CA PHE A 31 31.18 -26.66 -28.80
C PHE A 31 31.17 -28.20 -28.80
N LEU A 32 30.06 -28.83 -28.41
CA LEU A 32 29.92 -30.30 -28.45
C LEU A 32 29.98 -30.86 -29.87
N ASN A 33 29.52 -30.11 -30.89
CA ASN A 33 29.63 -30.54 -32.28
C ASN A 33 31.08 -30.67 -32.77
N MET A 34 32.06 -30.13 -32.04
CA MET A 34 33.49 -30.33 -32.30
C MET A 34 33.96 -31.75 -31.94
N PHE A 35 33.12 -32.55 -31.27
CA PHE A 35 33.37 -33.94 -30.92
C PHE A 35 32.45 -34.87 -31.74
N PRO A 36 32.74 -35.12 -33.03
CA PRO A 36 31.85 -35.85 -33.94
C PRO A 36 31.63 -37.32 -33.56
N ASN A 37 32.53 -37.90 -32.75
CA ASN A 37 32.43 -39.27 -32.23
C ASN A 37 31.93 -39.32 -30.78
N GLY A 38 31.37 -38.22 -30.26
CA GLY A 38 31.04 -38.06 -28.85
C GLY A 38 32.23 -37.63 -28.00
N LEU A 39 31.95 -37.30 -26.73
CA LEU A 39 32.96 -36.90 -25.78
C LEU A 39 33.92 -38.07 -25.47
N PRO A 40 35.23 -37.82 -25.27
CA PRO A 40 36.19 -38.88 -24.94
C PRO A 40 35.84 -39.59 -23.62
N LEU A 41 36.20 -40.87 -23.46
CA LEU A 41 36.00 -41.61 -22.20
C LEU A 41 36.62 -40.89 -20.98
N ALA A 42 37.72 -40.18 -21.18
CA ALA A 42 38.35 -39.36 -20.15
C ALA A 42 37.43 -38.26 -19.59
N PHE A 43 36.41 -37.84 -20.35
CA PHE A 43 35.37 -36.93 -19.87
C PHE A 43 34.48 -37.61 -18.83
N ASP A 44 34.07 -38.85 -19.07
CA ASP A 44 33.27 -39.63 -18.11
C ASP A 44 34.07 -39.85 -16.81
N ASP A 45 35.38 -40.08 -16.90
CA ASP A 45 36.27 -40.17 -15.73
C ASP A 45 36.29 -38.86 -14.91
N VAL A 46 36.24 -37.70 -15.56
CA VAL A 46 36.13 -36.40 -14.87
C VAL A 46 34.77 -36.25 -14.21
N VAL A 47 33.69 -36.64 -14.89
CA VAL A 47 32.34 -36.60 -14.33
C VAL A 47 32.23 -37.51 -13.09
N ILE A 48 32.77 -38.73 -13.15
CA ILE A 48 32.86 -39.66 -12.02
C ILE A 48 33.68 -39.06 -10.89
N TRP A 49 34.82 -38.45 -11.21
CA TRP A 49 35.66 -37.79 -10.22
C TRP A 49 34.93 -36.66 -9.48
N ILE A 50 34.17 -35.81 -10.17
CA ILE A 50 33.34 -34.77 -9.53
C ILE A 50 32.34 -35.39 -8.56
N MET A 51 31.70 -36.51 -8.93
CA MET A 51 30.70 -37.17 -8.09
C MET A 51 31.34 -37.81 -6.85
N GLU A 52 32.43 -38.55 -7.02
CA GLU A 52 32.93 -39.49 -6.01
C GLU A 52 34.09 -38.95 -5.17
N GLN A 53 34.92 -38.05 -5.71
CA GLN A 53 36.14 -37.60 -5.04
C GLN A 53 36.05 -36.14 -4.59
N ASP A 54 36.90 -35.79 -3.63
CA ASP A 54 37.06 -34.41 -3.16
C ASP A 54 38.25 -33.78 -3.91
N GLY A 55 38.07 -32.54 -4.35
CA GLY A 55 39.09 -31.80 -5.07
C GLY A 55 38.73 -30.32 -5.21
N ASP A 56 39.67 -29.53 -5.70
CA ASP A 56 39.48 -28.10 -5.92
C ASP A 56 39.31 -27.77 -7.41
N ILE A 57 39.02 -26.49 -7.69
CA ILE A 57 38.83 -26.00 -9.05
C ILE A 57 40.08 -26.16 -9.93
N SER A 58 41.28 -26.07 -9.34
CA SER A 58 42.55 -26.20 -10.08
C SER A 58 42.76 -27.62 -10.57
N GLU A 59 42.38 -28.60 -9.75
CA GLU A 59 42.41 -30.01 -10.10
C GLU A 59 41.42 -30.35 -11.22
N LEU A 60 40.20 -29.78 -11.15
CA LEU A 60 39.21 -29.90 -12.22
C LEU A 60 39.74 -29.31 -13.53
N GLU A 61 40.29 -28.09 -13.49
CA GLU A 61 40.86 -27.43 -14.67
C GLU A 61 41.98 -28.27 -15.29
N ARG A 62 42.91 -28.78 -14.47
CA ARG A 62 44.02 -29.63 -14.94
C ARG A 62 43.54 -30.88 -15.67
N ARG A 63 42.48 -31.53 -15.16
CA ARG A 63 41.90 -32.71 -15.80
C ARG A 63 41.21 -32.37 -17.12
N ILE A 64 40.53 -31.24 -17.19
CA ILE A 64 39.88 -30.75 -18.41
C ILE A 64 40.93 -30.36 -19.47
N VAL A 65 42.01 -29.67 -19.10
CA VAL A 65 43.12 -29.33 -20.00
C VAL A 65 43.68 -30.58 -20.67
N SER A 66 43.87 -31.68 -19.92
CA SER A 66 44.32 -32.94 -20.51
C SER A 66 43.38 -33.50 -21.59
N ILE A 67 42.06 -33.26 -21.48
CA ILE A 67 41.08 -33.70 -22.49
C ILE A 67 41.12 -32.78 -23.71
N ILE A 68 41.18 -31.47 -23.48
CA ILE A 68 41.30 -30.45 -24.54
C ILE A 68 42.58 -30.66 -25.35
N ASP A 69 43.67 -31.03 -24.69
CA ASP A 69 44.95 -31.28 -25.35
C ASP A 69 44.89 -32.48 -26.29
N VAL A 70 44.28 -33.58 -25.85
CA VAL A 70 44.07 -34.78 -26.66
C VAL A 70 43.11 -34.53 -27.82
N ALA A 71 42.12 -33.65 -27.62
CA ALA A 71 41.14 -33.27 -28.65
C ALA A 71 41.66 -32.22 -29.65
N ASN A 72 42.87 -31.67 -29.47
CA ASN A 72 43.44 -30.57 -30.26
C ASN A 72 42.54 -29.31 -30.32
N LEU A 73 41.89 -28.96 -29.21
CA LEU A 73 40.97 -27.81 -29.13
C LEU A 73 41.57 -26.58 -28.44
N GLN A 74 42.91 -26.48 -28.34
CA GLN A 74 43.58 -25.37 -27.66
C GLN A 74 43.37 -24.02 -28.35
N SER A 75 43.12 -24.02 -29.66
CA SER A 75 42.85 -22.81 -30.43
C SER A 75 41.40 -22.34 -30.35
N TYR A 76 40.50 -23.13 -29.74
CA TYR A 76 39.09 -22.76 -29.59
C TYR A 76 38.94 -21.87 -28.33
N PRO A 77 38.40 -20.64 -28.48
CA PRO A 77 38.21 -19.74 -27.34
C PRO A 77 37.35 -20.38 -26.25
N ASP A 78 37.74 -20.20 -25.00
CA ASP A 78 37.00 -20.69 -23.83
C ASP A 78 36.78 -22.22 -23.77
N SER A 79 37.55 -23.02 -24.54
CA SER A 79 37.35 -24.48 -24.62
C SER A 79 37.47 -25.20 -23.27
N VAL A 80 38.43 -24.81 -22.45
CA VAL A 80 38.63 -25.33 -21.09
C VAL A 80 37.42 -24.98 -20.18
N PRO A 81 37.04 -23.71 -19.97
CA PRO A 81 35.92 -23.38 -19.11
C PRO A 81 34.56 -23.87 -19.65
N LEU A 82 34.36 -23.96 -20.96
CA LEU A 82 33.17 -24.58 -21.56
C LEU A 82 33.08 -26.08 -21.19
N LEU A 83 34.14 -26.85 -21.43
CA LEU A 83 34.12 -28.29 -21.12
C LEU A 83 34.02 -28.56 -19.62
N MET A 84 34.67 -27.72 -18.80
CA MET A 84 34.57 -27.77 -17.34
C MET A 84 33.14 -27.54 -16.85
N THR A 85 32.48 -26.49 -17.34
CA THR A 85 31.09 -26.19 -16.96
C THR A 85 30.14 -27.29 -17.42
N PHE A 86 30.38 -27.84 -18.62
CA PHE A 86 29.61 -28.97 -19.13
C PHE A 86 29.82 -30.25 -18.31
N ALA A 87 31.03 -30.51 -17.81
CA ALA A 87 31.32 -31.64 -16.91
C ALA A 87 30.57 -31.49 -15.57
N CYS A 88 30.51 -30.29 -15.00
CA CYS A 88 29.70 -30.01 -13.81
C CYS A 88 28.20 -30.26 -14.06
N ALA A 89 27.66 -29.79 -15.20
CA ALA A 89 26.28 -30.05 -15.58
C ALA A 89 26.01 -31.56 -15.72
N ALA A 90 26.90 -32.31 -16.38
CA ALA A 90 26.80 -33.76 -16.53
C ALA A 90 26.85 -34.49 -15.18
N ALA A 91 27.70 -34.07 -14.25
CA ALA A 91 27.80 -34.64 -12.91
C ALA A 91 26.50 -34.45 -12.11
N LEU A 92 25.91 -33.25 -12.15
CA LEU A 92 24.62 -32.97 -11.51
C LEU A 92 23.48 -33.83 -12.10
N ALA A 93 23.51 -34.10 -13.40
CA ALA A 93 22.52 -34.96 -14.04
C ALA A 93 22.72 -36.44 -13.71
N ASN A 94 23.97 -36.91 -13.58
CA ASN A 94 24.26 -38.33 -13.33
C ASN A 94 24.08 -38.71 -11.85
N ALA A 95 24.30 -37.77 -10.92
CA ALA A 95 24.09 -37.96 -9.50
C ALA A 95 23.36 -36.73 -8.89
N PRO A 96 22.03 -36.61 -9.12
CA PRO A 96 21.22 -35.49 -8.63
C PRO A 96 21.01 -35.60 -7.12
N SER A 97 21.97 -35.09 -6.33
CA SER A 97 21.95 -35.13 -4.87
C SER A 97 22.60 -33.91 -4.25
N LEU A 98 22.25 -33.59 -3.00
CA LEU A 98 22.85 -32.48 -2.26
C LEU A 98 24.40 -32.56 -2.15
N PRO A 99 25.04 -33.73 -1.96
CA PRO A 99 26.50 -33.84 -1.98
C PRO A 99 27.14 -33.40 -3.30
N THR A 100 26.62 -33.87 -4.44
CA THR A 100 27.13 -33.47 -5.76
C THR A 100 26.92 -31.98 -6.00
N TRP A 101 25.75 -31.46 -5.61
CA TRP A 101 25.47 -30.02 -5.66
C TRP A 101 26.46 -29.21 -4.81
N GLY A 102 26.76 -29.66 -3.59
CA GLY A 102 27.72 -29.02 -2.70
C GLY A 102 29.10 -28.86 -3.33
N LYS A 103 29.59 -29.91 -4.01
CA LYS A 103 30.88 -29.89 -4.74
C LYS A 103 30.86 -28.92 -5.93
N VAL A 104 29.83 -29.01 -6.77
CA VAL A 104 29.71 -28.11 -7.94
C VAL A 104 29.55 -26.65 -7.49
N ARG A 105 28.84 -26.41 -6.40
CA ARG A 105 28.70 -25.08 -5.79
C ARG A 105 30.04 -24.55 -5.26
N GLU A 106 30.91 -25.41 -4.72
CA GLU A 106 32.25 -25.02 -4.32
C GLU A 106 33.12 -24.60 -5.52
N PHE A 107 33.03 -25.32 -6.64
CA PHE A 107 33.68 -24.93 -7.89
C PHE A 107 33.13 -23.61 -8.43
N ASN A 108 31.81 -23.46 -8.45
CA ASN A 108 31.10 -22.24 -8.85
C ASN A 108 31.60 -21.02 -8.06
N TYR A 109 31.67 -21.12 -6.73
CA TYR A 109 32.16 -20.01 -5.89
C TYR A 109 33.58 -19.55 -6.25
N ASN A 110 34.41 -20.46 -6.76
CA ASN A 110 35.81 -20.18 -7.09
C ASN A 110 36.05 -19.95 -8.60
N SER A 111 35.01 -19.91 -9.43
CA SER A 111 35.12 -19.73 -10.88
C SER A 111 34.02 -18.81 -11.42
N TRP A 112 34.44 -17.69 -12.02
CA TRP A 112 33.51 -16.76 -12.66
C TRP A 112 32.70 -17.42 -13.78
N GLN A 113 33.32 -18.27 -14.59
CA GLN A 113 32.67 -18.96 -15.71
C GLN A 113 31.60 -19.92 -15.20
N LEU A 114 31.90 -20.75 -14.21
CA LEU A 114 30.89 -21.65 -13.62
C LEU A 114 29.73 -20.86 -13.00
N ALA A 115 30.02 -19.74 -12.32
CA ALA A 115 28.99 -18.91 -11.71
C ALA A 115 27.98 -18.33 -12.71
N HIS A 116 28.40 -18.06 -13.95
CA HIS A 116 27.55 -17.42 -14.96
C HIS A 116 27.07 -18.36 -16.06
N TRP A 117 27.75 -19.49 -16.29
CA TRP A 117 27.46 -20.39 -17.44
C TRP A 117 26.82 -21.71 -17.04
N LEU A 118 26.76 -22.06 -15.75
CA LEU A 118 26.26 -23.37 -15.29
C LEU A 118 24.82 -23.66 -15.72
N GLY A 119 23.92 -22.68 -15.62
CA GLY A 119 22.52 -22.85 -16.05
C GLY A 119 22.42 -23.19 -17.53
N GLU A 120 23.11 -22.43 -18.37
CA GLU A 120 23.18 -22.63 -19.82
C GLU A 120 23.78 -23.99 -20.20
N ALA A 121 24.81 -24.44 -19.48
CA ALA A 121 25.40 -25.76 -19.66
C ALA A 121 24.42 -26.89 -19.28
N MET A 122 23.65 -26.72 -18.21
CA MET A 122 22.60 -27.68 -17.80
C MET A 122 21.48 -27.74 -18.85
N THR A 123 21.01 -26.61 -19.37
CA THR A 123 20.01 -26.56 -20.44
C THR A 123 20.53 -27.23 -21.72
N ALA A 124 21.80 -26.99 -22.09
CA ALA A 124 22.44 -27.69 -23.20
C ALA A 124 22.55 -29.21 -22.95
N TYR A 125 22.95 -29.63 -21.75
CA TYR A 125 23.07 -31.05 -21.41
C TYR A 125 21.70 -31.77 -21.44
N ALA A 126 20.65 -31.14 -20.92
CA ALA A 126 19.28 -31.63 -20.98
C ALA A 126 18.77 -31.81 -22.42
N SER A 127 19.18 -30.92 -23.33
CA SER A 127 18.86 -31.03 -24.76
C SER A 127 19.52 -32.23 -25.44
N VAL A 128 20.69 -32.65 -24.95
CA VAL A 128 21.44 -33.81 -25.48
C VAL A 128 21.02 -35.12 -24.81
N LYS A 129 20.65 -35.07 -23.51
CA LYS A 129 20.29 -36.25 -22.71
C LYS A 129 18.95 -36.02 -22.00
N THR A 130 17.88 -36.58 -22.55
CA THR A 130 16.51 -36.37 -22.05
C THR A 130 16.32 -36.77 -20.58
N SER A 131 17.01 -37.80 -20.10
CA SER A 131 16.93 -38.22 -18.69
C SER A 131 17.50 -37.18 -17.72
N ALA A 132 18.30 -36.22 -18.19
CA ALA A 132 18.83 -35.16 -17.35
C ALA A 132 17.75 -34.17 -16.93
N CYS A 133 16.66 -34.02 -17.70
CA CYS A 133 15.56 -33.14 -17.35
C CYS A 133 14.95 -33.52 -15.99
N ASP A 134 14.54 -34.78 -15.86
CA ASP A 134 13.94 -35.30 -14.62
C ASP A 134 14.92 -35.24 -13.45
N ASN A 135 16.21 -35.49 -13.72
CA ASN A 135 17.26 -35.47 -12.70
C ASN A 135 17.54 -34.04 -12.19
N TYR A 136 17.56 -33.03 -13.06
CA TYR A 136 17.71 -31.64 -12.62
C TYR A 136 16.48 -31.15 -11.85
N VAL A 137 15.27 -31.53 -12.28
CA VAL A 137 14.04 -31.24 -11.54
C VAL A 137 14.08 -31.89 -10.16
N ALA A 138 14.49 -33.15 -10.06
CA ALA A 138 14.63 -33.86 -8.79
C ALA A 138 15.66 -33.18 -7.86
N LEU A 139 16.82 -32.80 -8.40
CA LEU A 139 17.84 -32.08 -7.66
C LEU A 139 17.33 -30.72 -7.17
N ALA A 140 16.66 -29.95 -8.02
CA ALA A 140 16.12 -28.63 -7.66
C ALA A 140 15.11 -28.73 -6.52
N ARG A 141 14.27 -29.79 -6.50
CA ARG A 141 13.34 -30.05 -5.40
C ARG A 141 14.07 -30.41 -4.10
N GLU A 142 15.14 -31.21 -4.17
CA GLU A 142 15.95 -31.55 -3.00
C GLU A 142 16.68 -30.32 -2.43
N VAL A 143 17.26 -29.48 -3.31
CA VAL A 143 17.87 -28.19 -2.95
C VAL A 143 16.83 -27.24 -2.35
N PHE A 144 15.65 -27.12 -2.95
CA PHE A 144 14.56 -26.31 -2.41
C PHE A 144 14.17 -26.76 -1.01
N ALA A 145 13.92 -28.06 -0.81
CA ALA A 145 13.57 -28.61 0.49
C ALA A 145 14.69 -28.35 1.53
N GLY A 146 15.95 -28.46 1.12
CA GLY A 146 17.10 -28.14 1.96
C GLY A 146 17.20 -26.66 2.35
N LEU A 147 16.81 -25.74 1.46
CA LEU A 147 16.74 -24.31 1.75
C LEU A 147 15.54 -23.97 2.64
N ASP A 148 14.38 -24.56 2.37
CA ASP A 148 13.12 -24.30 3.07
C ASP A 148 13.20 -24.73 4.54
N ASN A 149 13.86 -25.87 4.81
CA ASN A 149 14.09 -26.37 6.17
C ASN A 149 15.43 -25.90 6.80
N LEU A 150 16.16 -25.00 6.13
CA LEU A 150 17.46 -24.46 6.56
C LEU A 150 18.56 -25.51 6.82
N THR A 151 18.45 -26.71 6.26
CA THR A 151 19.52 -27.74 6.34
C THR A 151 20.64 -27.48 5.33
N LEU A 152 20.33 -26.84 4.20
CA LEU A 152 21.31 -26.42 3.20
C LEU A 152 21.82 -25.01 3.51
N LYS A 153 23.05 -24.93 4.02
CA LYS A 153 23.73 -23.67 4.32
C LYS A 153 24.42 -23.09 3.09
N SER A 154 24.46 -21.76 3.02
CA SER A 154 25.32 -21.03 2.07
C SER A 154 26.79 -21.22 2.47
N LYS A 155 27.70 -21.04 1.51
CA LYS A 155 29.14 -20.99 1.82
C LYS A 155 29.51 -19.76 2.67
N SER A 156 28.70 -18.70 2.62
CA SER A 156 28.84 -17.54 3.49
C SER A 156 28.07 -17.75 4.79
N ASP A 157 28.79 -17.78 5.91
CA ASP A 157 28.18 -17.84 7.25
C ASP A 157 27.20 -16.67 7.46
N ARG A 158 27.57 -15.46 7.00
CA ARG A 158 26.71 -14.27 7.04
C ARG A 158 25.36 -14.50 6.34
N ILE A 159 25.36 -15.08 5.14
CA ILE A 159 24.11 -15.36 4.40
C ILE A 159 23.28 -16.40 5.16
N SER A 160 23.93 -17.44 5.71
CA SER A 160 23.24 -18.47 6.49
C SER A 160 22.61 -17.90 7.78
N GLU A 161 23.31 -16.99 8.47
CA GLU A 161 22.80 -16.26 9.62
C GLU A 161 21.64 -15.33 9.24
N GLU A 162 21.75 -14.60 8.13
CA GLU A 162 20.67 -13.74 7.62
C GLU A 162 19.41 -14.54 7.28
N ARG A 163 19.54 -15.66 6.55
CA ARG A 163 18.43 -16.58 6.23
C ARG A 163 17.76 -17.10 7.52
N SER A 164 18.56 -17.58 8.47
CA SER A 164 18.06 -18.15 9.73
C SER A 164 17.41 -17.11 10.63
N GLY A 165 18.00 -15.92 10.72
CA GLY A 165 17.46 -14.80 11.49
C GLY A 165 16.14 -14.28 10.93
N ALA A 166 16.04 -14.14 9.60
CA ALA A 166 14.78 -13.77 8.95
C ALA A 166 13.68 -14.80 9.19
N TRP A 167 14.00 -16.10 9.09
CA TRP A 167 13.05 -17.18 9.37
C TRP A 167 12.61 -17.22 10.84
N ALA A 168 13.53 -17.00 11.78
CA ALA A 168 13.19 -16.89 13.20
C ALA A 168 12.24 -15.70 13.46
N ALA A 169 12.57 -14.53 12.92
CA ALA A 169 11.73 -13.34 13.05
C ALA A 169 10.33 -13.55 12.43
N TRP A 170 10.24 -14.23 11.29
CA TRP A 170 8.96 -14.60 10.69
C TRP A 170 8.12 -15.49 11.61
N ASN A 171 8.73 -16.49 12.24
CA ASN A 171 8.03 -17.41 13.14
C ASN A 171 7.53 -16.73 14.42
N GLU A 172 8.20 -15.68 14.87
CA GLU A 172 7.79 -14.85 16.02
C GLU A 172 6.79 -13.75 15.65
N CYS A 173 6.67 -13.40 14.37
CA CYS A 173 5.76 -12.36 13.90
C CYS A 173 4.29 -12.77 14.11
N GLN A 174 3.52 -11.91 14.79
CA GLN A 174 2.08 -12.10 14.97
C GLN A 174 1.29 -11.73 13.71
N ASN A 175 1.64 -10.62 13.05
CA ASN A 175 0.95 -10.12 11.85
C ASN A 175 1.73 -10.49 10.58
N LYS A 176 1.88 -11.79 10.32
CA LYS A 176 2.65 -12.33 9.19
C LYS A 176 2.23 -11.79 7.82
N LEU A 177 0.93 -11.69 7.57
CA LEU A 177 0.42 -11.16 6.30
C LEU A 177 0.79 -9.69 6.11
N GLU A 178 0.81 -8.90 7.20
CA GLU A 178 1.25 -7.51 7.16
C GLU A 178 2.74 -7.40 6.78
N GLU A 179 3.61 -8.30 7.25
CA GLU A 179 5.02 -8.30 6.81
C GLU A 179 5.17 -8.57 5.31
N ILE A 180 4.30 -9.41 4.72
CA ILE A 180 4.26 -9.60 3.28
C ILE A 180 3.82 -8.32 2.58
N TRP A 181 2.73 -7.69 3.04
CA TRP A 181 2.25 -6.42 2.49
C TRP A 181 3.31 -5.33 2.47
N TRP A 182 4.19 -5.28 3.46
CA TRP A 182 5.32 -4.34 3.49
C TRP A 182 6.54 -4.78 2.67
N GLY A 183 6.43 -5.83 1.87
CA GLY A 183 7.49 -6.32 0.99
C GLY A 183 8.64 -6.99 1.76
N LEU A 184 8.35 -7.64 2.90
CA LEU A 184 9.32 -8.34 3.73
C LEU A 184 10.44 -7.41 4.22
N ARG A 185 10.09 -6.47 5.10
CA ARG A 185 10.96 -5.38 5.57
C ARG A 185 12.32 -5.88 6.04
N GLY A 186 13.38 -5.21 5.61
CA GLY A 186 14.76 -5.53 6.01
C GLY A 186 15.37 -6.75 5.28
N TRP A 187 14.63 -7.43 4.40
CA TRP A 187 15.16 -8.53 3.61
C TRP A 187 15.90 -8.05 2.36
N ARG A 188 17.10 -8.61 2.11
CA ARG A 188 17.92 -8.31 0.92
C ARG A 188 17.57 -9.19 -0.29
N GLY A 189 16.28 -9.40 -0.53
CA GLY A 189 15.73 -10.01 -1.76
C GLY A 189 16.40 -11.33 -2.19
N PHE A 190 16.53 -11.51 -3.51
CA PHE A 190 17.08 -12.72 -4.13
C PHE A 190 18.58 -12.94 -3.89
N MET A 191 19.33 -11.89 -3.49
CA MET A 191 20.78 -11.96 -3.32
C MET A 191 21.19 -13.00 -2.28
N ASN A 192 20.33 -13.22 -1.28
CA ASN A 192 20.55 -14.23 -0.27
C ASN A 192 20.37 -15.66 -0.78
N TYR A 193 19.93 -15.88 -2.02
CA TYR A 193 19.79 -17.19 -2.68
C TYR A 193 20.56 -17.27 -4.02
N GLN A 194 21.53 -16.38 -4.22
CA GLN A 194 22.27 -16.27 -5.48
C GLN A 194 22.99 -17.57 -5.89
N GLU A 195 23.51 -18.33 -4.92
CA GLU A 195 24.25 -19.58 -5.15
C GLU A 195 23.39 -20.64 -5.85
N GLU A 196 22.07 -20.59 -5.68
CA GLU A 196 21.13 -21.59 -6.17
C GLU A 196 20.31 -21.15 -7.40
N LEU A 197 20.43 -19.89 -7.84
CA LEU A 197 19.59 -19.33 -8.90
C LEU A 197 19.70 -20.06 -10.23
N SER A 198 20.92 -20.47 -10.64
CA SER A 198 21.12 -21.13 -11.94
C SER A 198 20.38 -22.48 -12.02
N LEU A 199 20.37 -23.24 -10.91
CA LEU A 199 19.60 -24.48 -10.81
C LEU A 199 18.09 -24.20 -10.88
N PHE A 200 17.62 -23.17 -10.19
CA PHE A 200 16.20 -22.82 -10.20
C PHE A 200 15.73 -22.24 -11.54
N GLN A 201 16.59 -21.51 -12.26
CA GLN A 201 16.32 -21.07 -13.64
C GLN A 201 16.10 -22.26 -14.55
N VAL A 202 17.01 -23.23 -14.52
CA VAL A 202 16.87 -24.49 -15.27
C VAL A 202 15.61 -25.25 -14.84
N PHE A 203 15.31 -25.32 -13.54
CA PHE A 203 14.10 -25.98 -13.05
C PHE A 203 12.84 -25.33 -13.64
N TYR A 204 12.74 -24.00 -13.60
CA TYR A 204 11.60 -23.28 -14.15
C TYR A 204 11.50 -23.40 -15.68
N GLU A 205 12.62 -23.39 -16.41
CA GLU A 205 12.64 -23.58 -17.87
C GLU A 205 12.17 -24.99 -18.27
N LEU A 206 12.60 -26.02 -17.54
CA LEU A 206 12.30 -27.41 -17.86
C LEU A 206 10.90 -27.85 -17.39
N SER A 207 10.47 -27.40 -16.22
CA SER A 207 9.20 -27.81 -15.61
C SER A 207 8.54 -26.68 -14.81
N PRO A 208 8.00 -25.66 -15.50
CA PRO A 208 7.43 -24.46 -14.86
C PRO A 208 6.24 -24.78 -13.94
N ASP A 209 5.40 -25.75 -14.27
CA ASP A 209 4.24 -26.09 -13.45
C ASP A 209 4.66 -26.80 -12.14
N GLU A 210 5.68 -27.65 -12.21
CA GLU A 210 6.27 -28.29 -11.02
C GLU A 210 7.01 -27.28 -10.15
N PHE A 211 7.65 -26.29 -10.76
CA PHE A 211 8.26 -25.16 -10.05
C PHE A 211 7.21 -24.38 -9.26
N ILE A 212 6.11 -23.99 -9.89
CA ILE A 212 5.01 -23.27 -9.23
C ILE A 212 4.42 -24.10 -8.08
N ARG A 213 4.22 -25.41 -8.30
CA ARG A 213 3.74 -26.33 -7.27
C ARG A 213 4.69 -26.39 -6.07
N THR A 214 6.00 -26.47 -6.32
CA THR A 214 7.03 -26.48 -5.29
C THR A 214 7.02 -25.19 -4.45
N LEU A 215 6.90 -24.03 -5.10
CA LEU A 215 6.78 -22.75 -4.38
C LEU A 215 5.49 -22.67 -3.56
N SER A 216 4.39 -23.19 -4.09
CA SER A 216 3.07 -23.16 -3.46
C SER A 216 2.98 -23.99 -2.18
N GLU A 217 3.85 -24.98 -2.03
CA GLU A 217 3.91 -25.85 -0.85
C GLU A 217 4.75 -25.25 0.31
N SER A 218 5.51 -24.17 0.05
CA SER A 218 6.37 -23.52 1.07
C SER A 218 5.64 -22.43 1.85
N SER A 219 5.95 -22.38 3.15
CA SER A 219 5.53 -21.30 4.06
C SER A 219 6.60 -20.24 4.27
N ASN A 220 7.75 -20.34 3.58
CA ASN A 220 8.88 -19.42 3.68
C ASN A 220 8.75 -18.27 2.66
N PRO A 221 8.26 -17.09 3.07
CA PRO A 221 8.01 -16.01 2.12
C PRO A 221 9.31 -15.45 1.53
N TYR A 222 10.45 -15.57 2.22
CA TYR A 222 11.73 -15.06 1.75
C TYR A 222 12.29 -15.91 0.61
N LEU A 223 12.20 -17.24 0.73
CA LEU A 223 12.60 -18.17 -0.33
C LEU A 223 11.66 -18.04 -1.53
N VAL A 224 10.34 -18.05 -1.29
CA VAL A 224 9.35 -17.90 -2.37
C VAL A 224 9.54 -16.57 -3.10
N SER A 225 9.70 -15.45 -2.37
CA SER A 225 9.96 -14.13 -2.96
C SER A 225 11.24 -14.10 -3.80
N ALA A 226 12.32 -14.72 -3.33
CA ALA A 226 13.57 -14.80 -4.08
C ALA A 226 13.43 -15.62 -5.38
N LEU A 227 12.59 -16.65 -5.38
CA LEU A 227 12.38 -17.51 -6.54
C LEU A 227 11.32 -16.99 -7.51
N LEU A 228 10.45 -16.07 -7.11
CA LEU A 228 9.64 -15.31 -8.07
C LEU A 228 10.52 -14.56 -9.09
N PHE A 229 11.67 -14.05 -8.66
CA PHE A 229 12.65 -13.41 -9.54
C PHE A 229 13.12 -14.34 -10.67
N VAL A 230 13.29 -15.63 -10.39
CA VAL A 230 13.71 -16.64 -11.38
C VAL A 230 12.71 -16.75 -12.53
N ALA A 231 11.42 -16.64 -12.23
CA ALA A 231 10.36 -16.68 -13.24
C ALA A 231 10.10 -15.32 -13.94
N GLY A 232 10.96 -14.32 -13.70
CA GLY A 232 10.74 -12.97 -14.22
C GLY A 232 9.59 -12.24 -13.53
N ILE A 233 9.34 -12.52 -12.25
CA ILE A 233 8.36 -11.81 -11.42
C ILE A 233 9.14 -11.03 -10.36
N GLY A 234 9.31 -9.73 -10.57
CA GLY A 234 10.17 -8.90 -9.73
C GLY A 234 10.81 -7.74 -10.50
N ALA A 235 11.82 -7.15 -9.89
CA ALA A 235 12.64 -6.11 -10.51
C ALA A 235 13.48 -6.65 -11.70
N PHE A 236 13.95 -5.75 -12.57
CA PHE A 236 14.90 -5.97 -13.68
C PHE A 236 14.35 -6.58 -14.99
N SER A 237 13.56 -7.65 -14.94
CA SER A 237 12.94 -8.24 -16.15
C SER A 237 11.54 -8.80 -15.87
N PRO A 238 10.58 -7.93 -15.47
CA PRO A 238 9.23 -8.37 -15.17
C PRO A 238 8.50 -8.85 -16.43
N ARG A 239 7.83 -9.99 -16.34
CA ARG A 239 7.00 -10.56 -17.42
C ARG A 239 5.55 -10.72 -16.96
N LEU A 240 4.62 -10.08 -17.68
CA LEU A 240 3.20 -10.15 -17.32
C LEU A 240 2.62 -11.55 -17.57
N SER A 241 3.08 -12.23 -18.62
CA SER A 241 2.65 -13.61 -18.93
C SER A 241 2.94 -14.56 -17.78
N GLU A 242 4.14 -14.48 -17.19
CA GLU A 242 4.56 -15.38 -16.13
C GLU A 242 3.88 -15.06 -14.80
N TRP A 243 3.67 -13.77 -14.49
CA TRP A 243 2.84 -13.39 -13.36
C TRP A 243 1.42 -13.95 -13.48
N LYS A 244 0.78 -13.87 -14.67
CA LYS A 244 -0.54 -14.46 -14.91
C LYS A 244 -0.53 -15.98 -14.81
N ARG A 245 0.51 -16.65 -15.31
CA ARG A 245 0.66 -18.10 -15.21
C ARG A 245 0.74 -18.56 -13.76
N MET A 246 1.61 -17.92 -12.96
CA MET A 246 1.71 -18.21 -11.53
C MET A 246 0.42 -17.90 -10.80
N LEU A 247 -0.21 -16.76 -11.11
CA LEU A 247 -1.49 -16.40 -10.52
C LEU A 247 -2.57 -17.44 -10.81
N ALA A 248 -2.64 -18.00 -12.01
CA ALA A 248 -3.64 -19.00 -12.35
C ALA A 248 -3.40 -20.36 -11.67
N ALA A 249 -2.14 -20.75 -11.49
CA ALA A 249 -1.76 -22.04 -10.92
C ALA A 249 -1.62 -22.04 -9.38
N ALA A 250 -1.46 -20.86 -8.76
CA ALA A 250 -1.31 -20.74 -7.32
C ALA A 250 -2.56 -21.22 -6.56
N PRO A 251 -2.39 -21.90 -5.41
CA PRO A 251 -3.51 -22.37 -4.59
C PRO A 251 -4.33 -21.19 -4.03
N VAL A 252 -5.48 -21.51 -3.48
CA VAL A 252 -6.28 -20.54 -2.71
C VAL A 252 -5.48 -20.09 -1.49
N ALA A 253 -5.39 -18.78 -1.28
CA ALA A 253 -4.71 -18.21 -0.10
C ALA A 253 -5.68 -17.62 0.93
N PHE A 254 -6.88 -17.25 0.49
CA PHE A 254 -7.89 -16.65 1.34
C PHE A 254 -9.19 -17.45 1.22
N GLU A 255 -9.73 -17.86 2.36
CA GLU A 255 -11.01 -18.57 2.43
C GLU A 255 -12.18 -17.62 2.14
N ASP A 256 -13.40 -18.13 1.96
CA ASP A 256 -14.58 -17.32 1.56
C ASP A 256 -14.85 -16.10 2.47
N GLY A 257 -14.47 -16.17 3.75
CA GLY A 257 -14.57 -15.07 4.72
C GLY A 257 -13.41 -14.07 4.69
N GLY A 258 -12.42 -14.28 3.82
CA GLY A 258 -11.18 -13.52 3.74
C GLY A 258 -10.08 -13.99 4.70
N GLU A 259 -10.31 -15.00 5.54
CA GLU A 259 -9.28 -15.52 6.44
C GLU A 259 -8.09 -16.08 5.65
N TRP A 260 -6.86 -15.72 6.05
CA TRP A 260 -5.66 -16.16 5.38
C TRP A 260 -5.23 -17.55 5.87
N ASN A 261 -5.04 -18.49 4.95
CA ASN A 261 -4.69 -19.88 5.29
C ASN A 261 -3.18 -20.14 5.44
N GLY A 262 -2.35 -19.08 5.37
CA GLY A 262 -0.90 -19.16 5.50
C GLY A 262 -0.14 -19.30 4.18
N SER A 263 -0.83 -19.49 3.04
CA SER A 263 -0.20 -19.52 1.72
C SER A 263 0.43 -18.17 1.36
N VAL A 264 1.73 -18.16 1.08
CA VAL A 264 2.49 -16.92 0.86
C VAL A 264 2.51 -16.46 -0.60
N LEU A 265 2.24 -17.36 -1.55
CA LEU A 265 2.45 -17.10 -2.99
C LEU A 265 1.52 -16.01 -3.52
N ILE A 266 0.20 -16.11 -3.29
CA ILE A 266 -0.76 -15.09 -3.75
C ILE A 266 -0.46 -13.72 -3.12
N PRO A 267 -0.31 -13.58 -1.78
CA PRO A 267 0.09 -12.31 -1.18
C PRO A 267 1.34 -11.67 -1.80
N LEU A 268 2.40 -12.46 -2.06
CA LEU A 268 3.62 -11.97 -2.71
C LEU A 268 3.37 -11.51 -4.16
N LEU A 269 2.56 -12.25 -4.93
CA LEU A 269 2.17 -11.86 -6.29
C LEU A 269 1.37 -10.56 -6.33
N LEU A 270 0.53 -10.30 -5.33
CA LEU A 270 -0.25 -9.06 -5.20
C LEU A 270 0.66 -7.86 -4.89
N VAL A 271 1.63 -8.03 -4.00
CA VAL A 271 2.65 -7.01 -3.70
C VAL A 271 3.44 -6.68 -4.97
N GLU A 272 3.84 -7.69 -5.73
CA GLU A 272 4.58 -7.48 -6.97
C GLU A 272 3.74 -6.79 -8.05
N ALA A 273 2.46 -7.17 -8.19
CA ALA A 273 1.55 -6.49 -9.11
C ALA A 273 1.41 -4.99 -8.80
N ARG A 274 1.31 -4.63 -7.50
CA ARG A 274 1.33 -3.23 -7.08
C ARG A 274 2.67 -2.58 -7.41
N ASN A 275 3.81 -3.22 -7.11
CA ASN A 275 5.13 -2.65 -7.39
C ASN A 275 5.31 -2.32 -8.88
N GLN A 276 4.82 -3.18 -9.78
CA GLN A 276 4.85 -2.94 -11.22
C GLN A 276 4.01 -1.71 -11.63
N LEU A 277 2.85 -1.48 -10.99
CA LEU A 277 2.07 -0.26 -11.18
C LEU A 277 2.83 1.00 -10.73
N LEU A 278 3.53 0.93 -9.59
CA LEU A 278 4.26 2.10 -9.06
C LEU A 278 5.48 2.45 -9.94
N GLN A 279 6.07 1.48 -10.64
CA GLN A 279 7.23 1.69 -11.52
C GLN A 279 6.92 2.53 -12.77
N VAL A 280 5.66 2.61 -13.21
CA VAL A 280 5.23 3.42 -14.37
C VAL A 280 5.71 4.88 -14.24
N ARG A 281 5.71 5.40 -13.01
CA ARG A 281 6.10 6.78 -12.69
C ARG A 281 7.57 7.07 -12.83
N GLN A 282 8.41 6.03 -12.81
CA GLN A 282 9.86 6.14 -12.88
C GLN A 282 10.38 6.13 -14.32
N ALA A 283 9.50 5.84 -15.30
CA ALA A 283 9.84 5.93 -16.71
C ALA A 283 10.05 7.40 -17.11
N SER A 284 11.16 7.67 -17.81
CA SER A 284 11.52 9.02 -18.23
C SER A 284 10.60 9.48 -19.38
N ALA A 285 9.96 10.65 -19.20
CA ALA A 285 9.32 11.50 -20.23
C ALA A 285 7.82 11.36 -20.62
N PRO A 286 6.91 10.62 -19.96
CA PRO A 286 5.48 10.73 -20.26
C PRO A 286 4.80 11.93 -19.59
N THR A 287 3.77 12.47 -20.23
CA THR A 287 2.86 13.47 -19.64
C THR A 287 2.01 12.86 -18.52
N SER A 288 1.45 13.68 -17.62
CA SER A 288 0.61 13.19 -16.51
C SER A 288 -0.57 12.32 -16.99
N ASP A 289 -1.17 12.68 -18.12
CA ASP A 289 -2.32 11.96 -18.69
C ASP A 289 -1.93 10.62 -19.33
N GLU A 290 -0.70 10.50 -19.83
CA GLU A 290 -0.16 9.24 -20.33
C GLU A 290 0.14 8.28 -19.18
N ILE A 291 0.77 8.78 -18.11
CA ILE A 291 1.00 8.02 -16.88
C ILE A 291 -0.33 7.52 -16.31
N GLY A 292 -1.34 8.40 -16.23
CA GLY A 292 -2.66 8.07 -15.71
C GLY A 292 -3.32 6.93 -16.50
N ARG A 293 -3.33 7.02 -17.84
CA ARG A 293 -3.87 5.96 -18.71
C ARG A 293 -3.12 4.65 -18.59
N GLU A 294 -1.78 4.69 -18.55
CA GLU A 294 -0.96 3.48 -18.43
C GLU A 294 -1.17 2.76 -17.09
N ILE A 295 -1.33 3.51 -16.00
CA ILE A 295 -1.70 2.97 -14.69
C ILE A 295 -3.09 2.34 -14.73
N SER A 296 -4.09 3.03 -15.30
CA SER A 296 -5.47 2.50 -15.40
C SER A 296 -5.54 1.22 -16.24
N ASP A 297 -4.83 1.18 -17.38
CA ASP A 297 -4.77 -0.01 -18.24
C ASP A 297 -4.11 -1.19 -17.52
N ALA A 298 -3.01 -0.96 -16.81
CA ALA A 298 -2.33 -2.01 -16.04
C ALA A 298 -3.19 -2.51 -14.85
N ALA A 299 -3.88 -1.60 -14.15
CA ALA A 299 -4.80 -1.94 -13.07
C ALA A 299 -5.97 -2.80 -13.59
N GLU A 300 -6.51 -2.48 -14.77
CA GLU A 300 -7.54 -3.27 -15.45
C GLU A 300 -7.05 -4.69 -15.74
N VAL A 301 -5.84 -4.84 -16.28
CA VAL A 301 -5.25 -6.16 -16.58
C VAL A 301 -5.04 -7.00 -15.31
N ILE A 302 -4.54 -6.39 -14.24
CA ILE A 302 -4.33 -7.06 -12.95
C ILE A 302 -5.66 -7.56 -12.38
N ALA A 303 -6.66 -6.67 -12.29
CA ALA A 303 -7.94 -7.03 -11.71
C ALA A 303 -8.71 -8.05 -12.55
N VAL A 304 -8.61 -8.01 -13.89
CA VAL A 304 -9.17 -9.04 -14.78
C VAL A 304 -8.56 -10.41 -14.49
N ALA A 305 -7.24 -10.48 -14.36
CA ALA A 305 -6.56 -11.74 -14.08
C ALA A 305 -6.94 -12.30 -12.71
N LEU A 306 -7.06 -11.44 -11.69
CA LEU A 306 -7.50 -11.82 -10.35
C LEU A 306 -8.97 -12.27 -10.33
N ALA A 307 -9.85 -11.55 -11.02
CA ALA A 307 -11.28 -11.85 -11.10
C ALA A 307 -11.59 -13.18 -11.82
N ALA A 308 -10.65 -13.72 -12.60
CA ALA A 308 -10.80 -15.03 -13.23
C ALA A 308 -10.63 -16.20 -12.24
N ARG A 309 -10.12 -15.95 -11.02
CA ARG A 309 -9.96 -16.97 -9.99
C ARG A 309 -11.25 -17.21 -9.21
N GLN A 310 -11.37 -18.41 -8.64
CA GLN A 310 -12.52 -18.78 -7.81
C GLN A 310 -12.57 -18.02 -6.46
N ASP A 311 -11.41 -17.65 -5.92
CA ASP A 311 -11.23 -16.96 -4.63
C ASP A 311 -11.09 -15.43 -4.80
N ALA A 312 -11.52 -14.87 -5.94
CA ALA A 312 -11.34 -13.46 -6.27
C ALA A 312 -11.93 -12.51 -5.22
N SER A 313 -13.13 -12.79 -4.71
CA SER A 313 -13.79 -11.99 -3.68
C SER A 313 -13.01 -11.95 -2.37
N ALA A 314 -12.46 -13.10 -1.96
CA ALA A 314 -11.64 -13.23 -0.76
C ALA A 314 -10.31 -12.48 -0.93
N ILE A 315 -9.64 -12.64 -2.08
CA ILE A 315 -8.41 -11.90 -2.43
C ILE A 315 -8.65 -10.39 -2.34
N PHE A 316 -9.68 -9.89 -3.02
CA PHE A 316 -9.96 -8.46 -3.04
C PHE A 316 -10.38 -7.94 -1.65
N SER A 317 -11.09 -8.73 -0.85
CA SER A 317 -11.47 -8.34 0.52
C SER A 317 -10.27 -8.15 1.44
N ARG A 318 -9.14 -8.82 1.18
CA ARG A 318 -7.89 -8.65 1.96
C ARG A 318 -6.93 -7.64 1.35
N TRP A 319 -6.84 -7.59 0.03
CA TRP A 319 -5.89 -6.71 -0.64
C TRP A 319 -6.36 -5.26 -0.70
N ALA A 320 -7.65 -5.03 -0.96
CA ALA A 320 -8.19 -3.68 -1.09
C ALA A 320 -8.08 -2.83 0.19
N PRO A 321 -8.28 -3.35 1.42
CA PRO A 321 -7.98 -2.61 2.65
C PRO A 321 -6.54 -2.12 2.75
N TRP A 322 -5.57 -2.93 2.31
CA TRP A 322 -4.17 -2.53 2.31
C TRP A 322 -3.90 -1.44 1.26
N LEU A 323 -4.49 -1.54 0.06
CA LEU A 323 -4.43 -0.45 -0.93
C LEU A 323 -5.08 0.82 -0.38
N MET A 324 -6.25 0.69 0.26
CA MET A 324 -6.99 1.80 0.85
C MET A 324 -6.17 2.46 1.97
N ARG A 325 -5.48 1.68 2.82
CA ARG A 325 -4.52 2.24 3.80
C ARG A 325 -3.51 3.16 3.14
N ASN A 326 -2.95 2.76 1.99
CA ASN A 326 -2.00 3.60 1.25
C ASN A 326 -2.67 4.84 0.66
N VAL A 327 -3.95 4.82 0.30
CA VAL A 327 -4.70 6.00 -0.16
C VAL A 327 -5.01 6.95 1.00
N LEU A 328 -5.44 6.43 2.16
CA LEU A 328 -5.92 7.22 3.29
C LEU A 328 -4.85 8.09 3.97
N ILE A 329 -3.56 7.78 3.78
CA ILE A 329 -2.44 8.58 4.30
C ILE A 329 -2.14 9.82 3.45
N HIS A 330 -2.76 9.94 2.27
CA HIS A 330 -2.52 11.00 1.30
C HIS A 330 -3.67 12.01 1.26
N THR A 331 -3.42 13.18 0.66
CA THR A 331 -4.43 14.23 0.48
C THR A 331 -5.26 14.01 -0.77
N SER A 332 -6.41 14.69 -0.86
CA SER A 332 -7.26 14.67 -2.06
C SER A 332 -6.50 15.06 -3.34
N LYS A 333 -5.57 16.03 -3.24
CA LYS A 333 -4.72 16.46 -4.35
C LYS A 333 -3.75 15.38 -4.80
N ASP A 334 -3.17 14.64 -3.84
CA ASP A 334 -2.26 13.54 -4.14
C ASP A 334 -3.00 12.38 -4.84
N ILE A 335 -4.27 12.14 -4.50
CA ILE A 335 -5.07 11.10 -5.17
C ILE A 335 -5.36 11.48 -6.63
N ALA A 336 -5.55 12.76 -6.92
CA ALA A 336 -5.80 13.25 -8.27
C ALA A 336 -4.52 13.36 -9.14
N ASP A 337 -3.34 13.35 -8.53
CA ASP A 337 -2.07 13.44 -9.25
C ASP A 337 -1.62 12.05 -9.74
N ALA A 338 -1.61 11.84 -11.06
CA ALA A 338 -1.17 10.59 -11.68
C ALA A 338 0.28 10.18 -11.31
N LYS A 339 1.11 11.12 -10.85
CA LYS A 339 2.49 10.86 -10.39
C LYS A 339 2.57 10.38 -8.94
N SER A 340 1.50 10.47 -8.17
CA SER A 340 1.45 10.07 -6.77
C SER A 340 1.18 8.57 -6.61
N SER A 341 1.71 7.97 -5.52
CA SER A 341 1.34 6.63 -5.02
C SER A 341 -0.15 6.40 -4.94
N ALA A 342 -0.84 7.37 -4.36
CA ALA A 342 -2.27 7.30 -4.08
C ALA A 342 -3.12 7.14 -5.34
N PHE A 343 -2.71 7.73 -6.47
CA PHE A 343 -3.44 7.58 -7.73
C PHE A 343 -3.44 6.13 -8.24
N ALA A 344 -2.32 5.42 -8.18
CA ALA A 344 -2.30 4.02 -8.68
C ALA A 344 -3.06 3.08 -7.75
N ASP A 345 -2.93 3.29 -6.43
CA ASP A 345 -3.71 2.51 -5.46
C ASP A 345 -5.22 2.79 -5.63
N GLY A 346 -5.61 4.05 -5.82
CA GLY A 346 -6.99 4.45 -6.10
C GLY A 346 -7.53 3.88 -7.42
N ALA A 347 -6.75 3.93 -8.50
CA ALA A 347 -7.12 3.36 -9.80
C ALA A 347 -7.35 1.85 -9.71
N LEU A 348 -6.51 1.14 -8.95
CA LEU A 348 -6.65 -0.28 -8.71
C LEU A 348 -7.88 -0.60 -7.85
N ILE A 349 -8.15 0.19 -6.81
CA ILE A 349 -9.37 0.06 -5.98
C ILE A 349 -10.64 0.25 -6.84
N ASP A 350 -10.69 1.26 -7.71
CA ASP A 350 -11.85 1.48 -8.60
C ASP A 350 -12.10 0.29 -9.55
N VAL A 351 -11.05 -0.23 -10.19
CA VAL A 351 -11.17 -1.39 -11.06
C VAL A 351 -11.64 -2.62 -10.27
N ILE A 352 -11.09 -2.86 -9.08
CA ILE A 352 -11.52 -3.95 -8.20
C ILE A 352 -13.02 -3.81 -7.88
N ALA A 353 -13.48 -2.60 -7.55
CA ALA A 353 -14.88 -2.31 -7.26
C ALA A 353 -15.78 -2.68 -8.45
N ARG A 354 -15.39 -2.28 -9.67
CA ARG A 354 -16.09 -2.62 -10.92
C ARG A 354 -16.19 -4.14 -11.13
N ARG A 355 -15.13 -4.89 -10.80
CA ARG A 355 -15.07 -6.34 -10.94
C ARG A 355 -15.89 -7.08 -9.88
N LEU A 356 -16.05 -6.48 -8.71
CA LEU A 356 -16.88 -6.99 -7.61
C LEU A 356 -18.34 -6.54 -7.68
N ARG A 357 -18.77 -5.92 -8.78
CA ARG A 357 -20.14 -5.43 -8.91
C ARG A 357 -21.15 -6.55 -8.63
N ASN A 358 -22.09 -6.29 -7.72
CA ASN A 358 -23.11 -7.23 -7.25
C ASN A 358 -22.58 -8.48 -6.51
N CYS A 359 -21.29 -8.55 -6.18
CA CYS A 359 -20.77 -9.59 -5.31
C CYS A 359 -21.16 -9.30 -3.85
N ALA A 360 -21.55 -10.35 -3.12
CA ALA A 360 -21.73 -10.25 -1.68
C ALA A 360 -20.35 -10.28 -1.01
N LEU A 361 -19.98 -9.18 -0.36
CA LEU A 361 -18.74 -9.08 0.41
C LEU A 361 -19.03 -9.20 1.91
N PRO A 362 -18.11 -9.77 2.70
CA PRO A 362 -18.19 -9.73 4.16
C PRO A 362 -18.39 -8.29 4.67
N GLN A 363 -19.24 -8.13 5.69
CA GLN A 363 -19.49 -6.80 6.28
C GLN A 363 -18.44 -6.41 7.33
N ILE A 364 -17.67 -7.39 7.80
CA ILE A 364 -16.63 -7.23 8.82
C ILE A 364 -15.33 -7.82 8.32
N SER A 365 -14.22 -7.24 8.78
CA SER A 365 -12.88 -7.78 8.55
C SER A 365 -12.75 -9.16 9.21
N PRO A 366 -12.01 -10.11 8.63
CA PRO A 366 -11.84 -11.43 9.21
C PRO A 366 -11.06 -11.39 10.53
N ALA A 367 -11.14 -12.49 11.30
CA ALA A 367 -10.61 -12.55 12.66
C ALA A 367 -9.07 -12.49 12.75
N ASP A 368 -8.38 -12.92 11.70
CA ASP A 368 -6.92 -12.89 11.54
C ASP A 368 -6.39 -11.54 10.99
N ALA A 369 -7.27 -10.58 10.73
CA ALA A 369 -6.90 -9.25 10.26
C ALA A 369 -6.23 -8.43 11.37
N ALA A 370 -5.18 -7.70 11.02
CA ALA A 370 -4.56 -6.75 11.93
C ALA A 370 -5.55 -5.63 12.32
N SER A 371 -5.44 -5.08 13.53
CA SER A 371 -6.40 -4.09 14.05
C SER A 371 -6.62 -2.90 13.12
N TRP A 372 -5.59 -2.46 12.38
CA TRP A 372 -5.69 -1.35 11.44
C TRP A 372 -6.54 -1.66 10.19
N GLU A 373 -6.71 -2.94 9.81
CA GLU A 373 -7.44 -3.35 8.61
C GLU A 373 -8.94 -3.04 8.73
N SER A 374 -9.51 -3.11 9.95
CA SER A 374 -10.95 -2.97 10.18
C SER A 374 -11.54 -1.69 9.58
N TRP A 375 -10.99 -0.53 9.93
CA TRP A 375 -11.50 0.75 9.42
C TRP A 375 -11.09 1.00 7.97
N CYS A 376 -9.95 0.49 7.51
CA CYS A 376 -9.56 0.54 6.10
C CYS A 376 -10.52 -0.29 5.22
N TYR A 377 -10.98 -1.44 5.72
CA TYR A 377 -11.97 -2.26 5.05
C TYR A 377 -13.32 -1.57 4.99
N ARG A 378 -13.78 -0.94 6.08
CA ARG A 378 -14.99 -0.11 6.05
C ARG A 378 -14.88 1.01 5.02
N CYS A 379 -13.76 1.74 4.97
CA CYS A 379 -13.52 2.75 3.95
C CYS A 379 -13.56 2.17 2.52
N THR A 380 -13.04 0.95 2.33
CA THR A 380 -13.08 0.25 1.05
C THR A 380 -14.52 -0.07 0.63
N LEU A 381 -15.32 -0.67 1.54
CA LEU A 381 -16.73 -0.98 1.29
C LEU A 381 -17.53 0.30 1.00
N SER A 382 -17.31 1.37 1.77
CA SER A 382 -17.93 2.66 1.53
C SER A 382 -17.57 3.24 0.16
N SER A 383 -16.30 3.12 -0.26
CA SER A 383 -15.86 3.57 -1.59
C SER A 383 -16.59 2.80 -2.69
N PHE A 384 -16.67 1.47 -2.58
CA PHE A 384 -17.35 0.64 -3.58
C PHE A 384 -18.85 0.92 -3.63
N ALA A 385 -19.46 1.19 -2.47
CA ALA A 385 -20.89 1.51 -2.38
C ALA A 385 -21.22 2.92 -2.88
N HIS A 386 -20.33 3.89 -2.63
CA HIS A 386 -20.47 5.26 -3.13
C HIS A 386 -20.59 5.30 -4.66
N ASP A 387 -19.78 4.49 -5.35
CA ASP A 387 -19.81 4.37 -6.82
C ASP A 387 -20.93 3.44 -7.33
N GLY A 388 -21.77 2.90 -6.43
CA GLY A 388 -22.92 2.06 -6.77
C GLY A 388 -22.58 0.64 -7.22
N TYR A 389 -21.38 0.15 -6.92
CA TYR A 389 -20.96 -1.22 -7.30
C TYR A 389 -21.48 -2.29 -6.33
N ILE A 390 -21.61 -1.94 -5.05
CA ILE A 390 -22.16 -2.81 -3.99
C ILE A 390 -23.21 -2.05 -3.16
N PRO A 391 -24.05 -2.76 -2.37
CA PRO A 391 -24.93 -2.11 -1.41
C PRO A 391 -24.14 -1.36 -0.32
N MET A 392 -24.74 -0.31 0.22
CA MET A 392 -24.16 0.44 1.35
C MET A 392 -23.94 -0.48 2.56
N PRO A 393 -22.74 -0.51 3.16
CA PRO A 393 -22.48 -1.35 4.32
C PRO A 393 -23.25 -0.86 5.55
N ALA A 394 -23.53 -1.77 6.49
CA ALA A 394 -24.13 -1.40 7.76
C ALA A 394 -23.15 -0.57 8.63
N TRP A 395 -23.68 0.41 9.35
CA TRP A 395 -22.87 1.31 10.20
C TRP A 395 -23.07 1.07 11.70
N ASP A 396 -24.06 0.29 12.12
CA ASP A 396 -24.39 0.08 13.55
C ASP A 396 -23.20 -0.47 14.35
N ASP A 397 -22.48 -1.46 13.80
CA ASP A 397 -21.29 -2.01 14.44
C ASP A 397 -20.19 -0.96 14.61
N PHE A 398 -20.01 -0.08 13.62
CA PHE A 398 -19.07 1.03 13.74
C PHE A 398 -19.52 2.01 14.83
N GLY A 399 -20.82 2.31 14.91
CA GLY A 399 -21.36 3.17 15.95
C GLY A 399 -21.19 2.61 17.36
N ASN A 400 -21.35 1.30 17.52
CA ASN A 400 -21.17 0.60 18.79
C ASN A 400 -19.73 0.63 19.31
N GLU A 401 -18.73 0.85 18.44
CA GLU A 401 -17.32 1.01 18.84
C GLU A 401 -17.10 2.28 19.69
N TRP A 402 -17.91 3.34 19.48
CA TRP A 402 -17.79 4.63 20.17
C TRP A 402 -18.47 4.68 21.54
N ARG A 403 -19.39 3.75 21.81
CA ARG A 403 -20.10 3.67 23.09
C ARG A 403 -19.23 3.02 24.14
N LEU A 404 -18.43 3.81 24.84
CA LEU A 404 -17.57 3.33 25.93
C LEU A 404 -18.21 3.67 27.27
N GLU A 405 -18.23 2.73 28.20
CA GLU A 405 -18.34 3.06 29.63
C GLU A 405 -16.94 3.50 30.14
N PRO A 406 -16.84 4.22 31.28
CA PRO A 406 -15.55 4.68 31.82
C PRO A 406 -14.49 3.58 31.92
N GLU A 407 -14.87 2.38 32.37
CA GLU A 407 -13.97 1.25 32.53
C GLU A 407 -13.54 0.60 31.19
N ASP A 408 -14.29 0.84 30.11
CA ASP A 408 -13.98 0.31 28.79
C ASP A 408 -12.74 0.97 28.16
N TRP A 409 -12.40 2.21 28.57
CA TRP A 409 -11.29 2.96 27.99
C TRP A 409 -9.95 2.26 28.17
N ALA A 410 -9.64 1.81 29.39
CA ALA A 410 -8.47 1.01 29.70
C ALA A 410 -8.64 -0.46 29.28
N GLY A 411 -9.90 -0.91 29.12
CA GLY A 411 -10.25 -2.26 28.71
C GLY A 411 -10.00 -2.57 27.22
N LYS A 412 -10.31 -3.81 26.84
CA LYS A 412 -10.12 -4.32 25.48
C LYS A 412 -10.85 -3.47 24.42
N LYS A 413 -12.02 -2.93 24.76
CA LYS A 413 -12.84 -2.15 23.82
C LYS A 413 -12.18 -0.81 23.47
N GLY A 414 -11.74 -0.05 24.46
CA GLY A 414 -11.01 1.20 24.25
C GLY A 414 -9.68 0.99 23.52
N VAL A 415 -8.92 -0.05 23.88
CA VAL A 415 -7.69 -0.42 23.17
C VAL A 415 -7.96 -0.70 21.69
N LEU A 416 -8.96 -1.52 21.38
CA LEU A 416 -9.32 -1.82 19.99
C LEU A 416 -9.76 -0.58 19.22
N LEU A 417 -10.54 0.32 19.83
CA LEU A 417 -10.94 1.57 19.19
C LEU A 417 -9.72 2.41 18.81
N ARG A 418 -8.77 2.59 19.75
CA ARG A 418 -7.52 3.32 19.51
C ARG A 418 -6.67 2.69 18.42
N GLU A 419 -6.49 1.37 18.46
CA GLU A 419 -5.69 0.64 17.45
C GLU A 419 -6.30 0.76 16.04
N ARG A 420 -7.63 0.59 15.92
CA ARG A 420 -8.35 0.72 14.65
C ARG A 420 -8.30 2.14 14.10
N ALA A 421 -8.37 3.15 14.98
CA ALA A 421 -8.34 4.56 14.62
C ALA A 421 -6.95 5.11 14.32
N SER A 422 -5.90 4.46 14.84
CA SER A 422 -4.53 4.98 14.93
C SER A 422 -4.01 5.60 13.62
N LEU A 423 -4.22 4.94 12.49
CA LEU A 423 -3.80 5.43 11.17
C LEU A 423 -4.46 6.78 10.83
N ILE A 424 -5.77 6.86 11.01
CA ILE A 424 -6.58 7.99 10.58
C ILE A 424 -6.35 9.19 11.51
N THR A 425 -6.27 8.95 12.81
CA THR A 425 -6.07 10.00 13.81
C THR A 425 -4.67 10.61 13.78
N THR A 426 -3.66 9.88 13.29
CA THR A 426 -2.28 10.39 13.20
C THR A 426 -1.91 10.99 11.84
N MET A 427 -2.48 10.48 10.74
CA MET A 427 -2.03 10.84 9.39
C MET A 427 -2.97 11.78 8.62
N ASN A 428 -4.23 11.96 9.05
CA ASN A 428 -5.19 12.78 8.32
C ASN A 428 -4.97 14.29 8.53
N LYS A 429 -4.55 14.97 7.45
CA LYS A 429 -4.20 16.40 7.43
C LYS A 429 -5.32 17.32 6.96
N GLU A 430 -6.41 16.79 6.40
CA GLU A 430 -7.50 17.56 5.81
C GLU A 430 -8.76 17.48 6.69
N THR A 431 -9.56 18.55 6.71
CA THR A 431 -10.85 18.59 7.41
C THR A 431 -11.98 18.74 6.39
N PRO A 432 -12.89 17.75 6.25
CA PRO A 432 -12.95 16.49 7.01
C PRO A 432 -11.92 15.43 6.59
N GLY A 433 -11.40 15.50 5.36
CA GLY A 433 -10.44 14.54 4.79
C GLY A 433 -11.11 13.28 4.22
N ILE A 434 -10.36 12.49 3.44
CA ILE A 434 -10.90 11.34 2.69
C ILE A 434 -11.45 10.25 3.62
N ALA A 435 -10.69 9.91 4.67
CA ALA A 435 -11.09 8.89 5.63
C ALA A 435 -12.45 9.21 6.28
N ALA A 436 -12.64 10.45 6.74
CA ALA A 436 -13.90 10.87 7.35
C ALA A 436 -15.06 10.83 6.34
N ASN A 437 -14.83 11.20 5.08
CA ASN A 437 -15.84 11.09 4.02
C ASN A 437 -16.29 9.64 3.77
N LEU A 438 -15.34 8.71 3.71
CA LEU A 438 -15.64 7.30 3.49
C LEU A 438 -16.33 6.67 4.72
N LEU A 439 -15.91 7.00 5.94
CA LEU A 439 -16.58 6.54 7.16
C LEU A 439 -17.97 7.16 7.34
N ALA A 440 -18.17 8.40 6.87
CA ALA A 440 -19.46 9.09 6.91
C ALA A 440 -20.47 8.52 5.91
N CYS A 441 -20.02 7.98 4.77
CA CYS A 441 -20.89 7.63 3.66
C CYS A 441 -22.08 6.70 4.05
N PRO A 442 -21.86 5.62 4.82
CA PRO A 442 -22.97 4.77 5.28
C PRO A 442 -23.97 5.48 6.19
N ILE A 443 -23.50 6.40 7.03
CA ILE A 443 -24.34 7.18 7.95
C ILE A 443 -25.13 8.24 7.19
N ALA A 444 -24.48 8.90 6.22
CA ALA A 444 -25.08 9.91 5.36
C ALA A 444 -26.24 9.36 4.51
N GLN A 445 -26.19 8.07 4.14
CA GLN A 445 -27.26 7.38 3.41
C GLN A 445 -28.29 6.69 4.32
N SER A 446 -28.16 6.83 5.65
CA SER A 446 -29.14 6.28 6.59
C SER A 446 -30.45 7.07 6.61
N PRO A 447 -31.56 6.52 7.14
CA PRO A 447 -32.84 7.24 7.20
C PRO A 447 -32.82 8.53 8.03
N SER A 448 -31.89 8.67 8.96
CA SER A 448 -31.77 9.84 9.84
C SER A 448 -30.30 10.17 10.12
N PRO A 449 -29.55 10.73 9.16
CA PRO A 449 -28.11 10.95 9.28
C PRO A 449 -27.72 11.88 10.43
N GLY A 450 -28.48 12.98 10.59
CA GLY A 450 -28.25 13.93 11.68
C GLY A 450 -28.48 13.30 13.06
N GLY A 451 -29.60 12.58 13.22
CA GLY A 451 -29.89 11.85 14.46
C GLY A 451 -28.82 10.81 14.78
N ALA A 452 -28.39 10.03 13.79
CA ALA A 452 -27.34 9.03 13.94
C ALA A 452 -26.02 9.65 14.45
N TRP A 453 -25.59 10.78 13.89
CA TRP A 453 -24.38 11.45 14.37
C TRP A 453 -24.54 12.04 15.77
N ILE A 454 -25.70 12.65 16.08
CA ILE A 454 -26.00 13.17 17.42
C ILE A 454 -25.93 12.06 18.46
N ASP A 455 -26.50 10.89 18.16
CA ASP A 455 -26.44 9.72 19.02
C ASP A 455 -24.99 9.25 19.23
N LEU A 456 -24.16 9.23 18.18
CA LEU A 456 -22.74 8.92 18.30
C LEU A 456 -21.99 9.92 19.19
N TRP A 457 -22.22 11.22 18.99
CA TRP A 457 -21.62 12.27 19.81
C TRP A 457 -22.00 12.11 21.28
N ASN A 458 -23.28 11.86 21.55
CA ASN A 458 -23.77 11.60 22.90
C ASN A 458 -23.15 10.36 23.53
N ASN A 459 -23.02 9.26 22.76
CA ASN A 459 -22.39 8.02 23.22
C ASN A 459 -20.87 8.16 23.47
N ALA A 460 -20.22 9.18 22.90
CA ALA A 460 -18.81 9.48 23.13
C ALA A 460 -18.55 10.33 24.40
N ILE A 461 -19.50 10.34 25.36
CA ILE A 461 -19.39 11.12 26.61
C ILE A 461 -18.14 10.77 27.42
N THR A 462 -17.80 9.49 27.56
CA THR A 462 -16.60 9.05 28.28
C THR A 462 -15.32 9.63 27.68
N LEU A 463 -15.24 9.77 26.34
CA LEU A 463 -14.08 10.40 25.71
C LEU A 463 -13.99 11.90 26.06
N ARG A 464 -15.12 12.59 26.13
CA ARG A 464 -15.17 14.01 26.52
C ARG A 464 -14.77 14.20 27.98
N GLU A 465 -15.26 13.33 28.88
CA GLU A 465 -14.86 13.31 30.28
C GLU A 465 -13.35 13.09 30.45
N ILE A 466 -12.77 12.15 29.69
CA ILE A 466 -11.31 11.94 29.70
C ILE A 466 -10.57 13.20 29.24
N VAL A 467 -11.03 13.88 28.19
CA VAL A 467 -10.37 15.12 27.72
C VAL A 467 -10.43 16.23 28.76
N GLU A 468 -11.57 16.41 29.43
CA GLU A 468 -11.79 17.46 30.43
C GLU A 468 -11.04 17.17 31.74
N PHE A 469 -11.23 15.97 32.30
CA PHE A 469 -10.81 15.62 33.65
C PHE A 469 -9.57 14.72 33.73
N GLY A 470 -9.13 14.17 32.60
CA GLY A 470 -8.08 13.16 32.57
C GLY A 470 -8.60 11.74 32.75
N ASP A 471 -7.70 10.78 32.60
CA ASP A 471 -7.97 9.36 32.80
C ASP A 471 -7.68 8.99 34.27
N SER A 472 -8.73 8.73 35.05
CA SER A 472 -8.60 8.43 36.49
C SER A 472 -7.85 7.12 36.76
N ASP A 473 -7.80 6.22 35.78
CA ASP A 473 -7.18 4.90 35.90
C ASP A 473 -5.76 4.88 35.28
N ALA A 474 -5.28 5.99 34.72
CA ALA A 474 -3.96 6.09 34.13
C ALA A 474 -2.86 5.94 35.20
N THR A 475 -2.16 4.80 35.20
CA THR A 475 -1.07 4.54 36.15
C THR A 475 0.23 5.27 35.82
N THR A 476 0.40 5.76 34.58
CA THR A 476 1.71 6.26 34.09
C THR A 476 1.65 7.47 33.15
N ASP A 477 0.59 7.69 32.37
CA ASP A 477 0.55 8.83 31.43
C ASP A 477 -0.89 9.29 31.11
N GLU A 478 -1.45 10.14 31.99
CA GLU A 478 -2.75 10.79 31.81
C GLU A 478 -2.79 11.67 30.54
N TYR A 479 -1.66 12.25 30.14
CA TYR A 479 -1.56 13.16 28.99
C TYR A 479 -1.74 12.42 27.66
N SER A 480 -1.23 11.18 27.57
CA SER A 480 -1.47 10.30 26.42
C SER A 480 -2.96 10.00 26.23
N SER A 481 -3.66 9.60 27.31
CA SER A 481 -5.10 9.30 27.24
C SER A 481 -5.92 10.51 26.77
N ARG A 482 -5.63 11.70 27.29
CA ARG A 482 -6.29 12.97 26.87
C ARG A 482 -6.05 13.27 25.39
N SER A 483 -4.82 13.10 24.93
CA SER A 483 -4.44 13.33 23.53
C SER A 483 -5.18 12.38 22.58
N GLU A 484 -5.21 11.09 22.91
CA GLU A 484 -5.88 10.07 22.10
C GLU A 484 -7.40 10.25 22.06
N ALA A 485 -8.03 10.52 23.21
CA ALA A 485 -9.46 10.81 23.29
C ALA A 485 -9.84 12.08 22.50
N GLY A 486 -9.05 13.15 22.61
CA GLY A 486 -9.24 14.38 21.85
C GLY A 486 -9.16 14.17 20.34
N ARG A 487 -8.17 13.39 19.87
CA ARG A 487 -8.04 13.03 18.45
C ARG A 487 -9.20 12.18 17.93
N LEU A 488 -9.71 11.25 18.75
CA LEU A 488 -10.89 10.45 18.42
C LEU A 488 -12.14 11.34 18.30
N LEU A 489 -12.36 12.27 19.23
CA LEU A 489 -13.47 13.22 19.18
C LEU A 489 -13.38 14.16 17.97
N LEU A 490 -12.17 14.63 17.64
CA LEU A 490 -11.94 15.41 16.43
C LEU A 490 -12.26 14.61 15.16
N LEU A 491 -11.90 13.32 15.12
CA LEU A 491 -12.29 12.44 14.00
C LEU A 491 -13.80 12.27 13.93
N LEU A 492 -14.49 12.03 15.04
CA LEU A 492 -15.95 11.92 15.09
C LEU A 492 -16.63 13.21 14.62
N PHE A 493 -16.08 14.37 14.98
CA PHE A 493 -16.51 15.66 14.47
C PHE A 493 -16.32 15.76 12.95
N ARG A 494 -15.15 15.39 12.43
CA ARG A 494 -14.87 15.39 10.98
C ARG A 494 -15.82 14.46 10.22
N ILE A 495 -16.19 13.32 10.79
CA ILE A 495 -17.22 12.44 10.23
C ILE A 495 -18.57 13.18 10.17
N GLY A 496 -18.97 13.87 11.23
CA GLY A 496 -20.20 14.68 11.23
C GLY A 496 -20.21 15.78 10.18
N LEU A 497 -19.07 16.47 10.01
CA LEU A 497 -18.88 17.46 8.96
C LEU A 497 -19.02 16.83 7.56
N ALA A 498 -18.46 15.63 7.36
CA ALA A 498 -18.60 14.91 6.09
C ALA A 498 -20.04 14.43 5.83
N ILE A 499 -20.78 14.00 6.87
CA ILE A 499 -22.22 13.69 6.75
C ILE A 499 -22.98 14.94 6.28
N PHE A 500 -22.69 16.09 6.90
CA PHE A 500 -23.30 17.36 6.52
C PHE A 500 -22.95 17.75 5.08
N ASP A 501 -21.69 17.62 4.67
CA ASP A 501 -21.24 17.94 3.30
C ASP A 501 -21.93 17.06 2.24
N GLN A 502 -22.04 15.75 2.50
CA GLN A 502 -22.71 14.81 1.60
C GLN A 502 -24.21 15.07 1.52
N GLY A 503 -24.86 15.38 2.64
CA GLY A 503 -26.28 15.73 2.65
C GLY A 503 -26.56 17.08 1.98
N ALA A 504 -25.71 18.09 2.22
CA ALA A 504 -25.80 19.39 1.56
C ALA A 504 -25.68 19.25 0.03
N ALA A 505 -24.84 18.34 -0.45
CA ALA A 505 -24.68 18.04 -1.88
C ALA A 505 -25.95 17.49 -2.55
N GLN A 506 -26.85 16.88 -1.76
CA GLN A 506 -28.13 16.33 -2.23
C GLN A 506 -29.32 17.27 -1.99
N CYS A 507 -29.10 18.38 -1.26
CA CYS A 507 -30.14 19.33 -0.90
C CYS A 507 -30.51 20.21 -2.09
N SER A 508 -31.79 20.14 -2.49
CA SER A 508 -32.30 20.85 -3.66
C SER A 508 -32.63 22.32 -3.39
N SER A 509 -33.04 22.65 -2.16
CA SER A 509 -33.28 24.03 -1.73
C SER A 509 -33.34 24.14 -0.22
N SER A 510 -33.16 25.35 0.29
CA SER A 510 -33.25 25.69 1.72
C SER A 510 -34.67 25.60 2.30
N ARG A 511 -35.66 25.16 1.50
CA ARG A 511 -37.05 24.89 1.91
C ARG A 511 -37.44 23.42 1.72
N SER A 512 -36.50 22.60 1.28
CA SER A 512 -36.76 21.18 1.06
C SER A 512 -36.83 20.45 2.41
N PRO A 513 -37.55 19.32 2.51
CA PRO A 513 -37.64 18.55 3.75
C PRO A 513 -36.29 18.02 4.22
N GLU A 514 -35.31 17.90 3.32
CA GLU A 514 -33.94 17.49 3.63
C GLU A 514 -33.11 18.60 4.30
N ALA A 515 -33.51 19.88 4.17
CA ALA A 515 -32.76 21.01 4.71
C ALA A 515 -32.83 21.08 6.25
N GLU A 516 -33.99 20.82 6.85
CA GLU A 516 -34.18 20.95 8.30
C GLU A 516 -33.28 19.98 9.10
N PRO A 517 -33.21 18.67 8.78
CA PRO A 517 -32.28 17.74 9.43
C PRO A 517 -30.80 18.15 9.30
N LEU A 518 -30.43 18.77 8.16
CA LEU A 518 -29.06 19.26 7.95
C LEU A 518 -28.77 20.51 8.78
N ILE A 519 -29.75 21.40 8.92
CA ILE A 519 -29.66 22.56 9.81
C ILE A 519 -29.49 22.09 11.26
N ASP A 520 -30.24 21.09 11.69
CA ASP A 520 -30.14 20.52 13.03
C ASP A 520 -28.79 19.82 13.28
N LEU A 521 -28.29 19.08 12.29
CA LEU A 521 -26.92 18.53 12.35
C LEU A 521 -25.88 19.66 12.46
N TYR A 522 -26.01 20.73 11.67
CA TYR A 522 -25.10 21.86 11.71
C TYR A 522 -25.13 22.60 13.08
N LYS A 523 -26.32 22.77 13.67
CA LYS A 523 -26.47 23.27 15.05
C LYS A 523 -25.74 22.36 16.04
N ALA A 524 -25.95 21.05 15.96
CA ALA A 524 -25.32 20.08 16.85
C ALA A 524 -23.78 20.08 16.71
N LEU A 525 -23.26 20.17 15.47
CA LEU A 525 -21.83 20.35 15.22
C LEU A 525 -21.30 21.65 15.83
N THR A 526 -22.01 22.77 15.67
CA THR A 526 -21.57 24.04 16.27
C THR A 526 -21.50 23.95 17.80
N LEU A 527 -22.49 23.32 18.44
CA LEU A 527 -22.50 23.09 19.89
C LEU A 527 -21.34 22.18 20.31
N ALA A 528 -21.09 21.09 19.58
CA ALA A 528 -19.98 20.19 19.82
C ALA A 528 -18.62 20.89 19.69
N SER A 529 -18.40 21.73 18.67
CA SER A 529 -17.15 22.48 18.53
C SER A 529 -16.92 23.47 19.67
N ARG A 530 -17.99 24.08 20.19
CA ARG A 530 -17.92 24.99 21.32
C ARG A 530 -17.59 24.26 22.61
N GLU A 531 -18.29 23.17 22.90
CA GLU A 531 -18.02 22.28 24.03
C GLU A 531 -16.53 21.87 24.01
N MET A 532 -16.05 21.38 22.88
CA MET A 532 -14.66 20.93 22.74
C MET A 532 -13.64 22.06 22.82
N SER A 533 -13.97 23.27 22.38
CA SER A 533 -13.07 24.42 22.52
C SER A 533 -12.93 24.86 23.98
N GLU A 534 -13.92 24.59 24.82
CA GLU A 534 -13.86 24.83 26.28
C GLU A 534 -13.06 23.72 26.99
N ILE A 535 -13.28 22.43 26.66
CA ILE A 535 -12.64 21.31 27.37
C ILE A 535 -11.27 20.88 26.82
N ASP A 536 -11.02 20.98 25.51
CA ASP A 536 -9.74 20.66 24.83
C ASP A 536 -8.97 21.94 24.46
N SER A 537 -8.84 22.83 25.43
CA SER A 537 -8.18 24.14 25.23
C SER A 537 -6.65 24.06 25.15
N THR A 538 -6.06 22.86 25.11
CA THR A 538 -4.60 22.68 25.18
C THR A 538 -4.02 21.78 24.08
N LEU A 539 -4.50 20.55 23.91
CA LEU A 539 -3.81 19.56 23.07
C LEU A 539 -4.16 19.70 21.60
N ASN A 540 -5.45 19.83 21.30
CA ASN A 540 -5.95 19.97 19.93
C ASN A 540 -6.62 21.33 19.68
N HIS A 541 -6.22 22.36 20.43
CA HIS A 541 -6.85 23.69 20.38
C HIS A 541 -6.83 24.29 18.96
N ASP A 542 -5.69 24.19 18.27
CA ASP A 542 -5.52 24.73 16.92
C ASP A 542 -6.41 23.99 15.91
N GLU A 543 -6.61 22.68 16.09
CA GLU A 543 -7.52 21.89 15.27
C GLU A 543 -8.99 22.25 15.51
N TRP A 544 -9.41 22.47 16.76
CA TRP A 544 -10.77 22.94 17.08
C TRP A 544 -11.01 24.36 16.53
N LEU A 545 -10.00 25.22 16.58
CA LEU A 545 -10.05 26.53 15.95
C LEU A 545 -10.23 26.44 14.43
N SER A 546 -9.56 25.49 13.78
CA SER A 546 -9.73 25.20 12.35
C SER A 546 -11.14 24.69 12.03
N VAL A 547 -11.71 23.85 12.91
CA VAL A 547 -13.10 23.37 12.80
C VAL A 547 -14.11 24.53 12.77
N VAL A 548 -13.96 25.54 13.63
CA VAL A 548 -14.85 26.72 13.65
C VAL A 548 -14.79 27.48 12.33
N GLN A 549 -13.60 27.64 11.74
CA GLN A 549 -13.44 28.26 10.41
C GLN A 549 -14.20 27.46 9.34
N HIS A 550 -14.07 26.14 9.36
CA HIS A 550 -14.75 25.24 8.43
C HIS A 550 -16.28 25.28 8.53
N LEU A 551 -16.83 25.38 9.74
CA LEU A 551 -18.26 25.57 9.96
C LEU A 551 -18.72 26.92 9.41
N THR A 552 -18.03 28.00 9.77
CA THR A 552 -18.39 29.37 9.36
C THR A 552 -18.40 29.54 7.84
N VAL A 553 -17.40 28.98 7.16
CA VAL A 553 -17.32 29.00 5.69
C VAL A 553 -18.50 28.27 5.05
N ARG A 554 -18.82 27.06 5.52
CA ARG A 554 -19.96 26.29 5.00
C ARG A 554 -21.28 27.00 5.23
N ARG A 555 -21.47 27.60 6.41
CA ARG A 555 -22.65 28.41 6.70
C ARG A 555 -22.79 29.59 5.76
N MET A 556 -21.69 30.24 5.39
CA MET A 556 -21.70 31.37 4.46
C MET A 556 -22.00 30.93 3.01
N ILE A 557 -21.32 29.87 2.53
CA ILE A 557 -21.41 29.38 1.15
C ILE A 557 -22.76 28.74 0.85
N TRP A 558 -23.35 28.02 1.81
CA TRP A 558 -24.62 27.30 1.65
C TRP A 558 -25.85 28.07 2.14
N GLU A 559 -25.70 29.36 2.45
CA GLU A 559 -26.84 30.26 2.69
C GLU A 559 -27.46 30.73 1.38
N GLN A 560 -28.79 30.76 1.34
CA GLN A 560 -29.53 31.39 0.27
C GLN A 560 -29.32 32.92 0.24
N LEU A 561 -28.89 33.45 -0.90
CA LEU A 561 -28.72 34.89 -1.11
C LEU A 561 -30.04 35.57 -1.47
N ALA A 562 -30.30 36.73 -0.88
CA ALA A 562 -31.50 37.52 -1.17
C ALA A 562 -31.48 38.03 -2.62
N GLY A 563 -32.49 37.67 -3.41
CA GLY A 563 -32.70 38.18 -4.78
C GLY A 563 -32.16 37.30 -5.91
N ASN A 564 -31.57 36.13 -5.61
CA ASN A 564 -30.98 35.24 -6.60
C ASN A 564 -31.68 33.86 -6.64
N GLU A 565 -33.01 33.85 -6.80
CA GLU A 565 -33.79 32.61 -7.00
C GLU A 565 -33.47 31.92 -8.35
N SER A 566 -32.80 32.63 -9.27
CA SER A 566 -32.59 32.22 -10.67
C SER A 566 -31.19 31.68 -10.98
N GLU A 567 -30.19 31.85 -10.11
CA GLU A 567 -28.84 31.33 -10.36
C GLU A 567 -28.61 30.04 -9.58
N SER A 568 -28.63 28.92 -10.33
CA SER A 568 -28.47 27.55 -9.88
C SER A 568 -27.11 27.28 -9.21
N ARG A 569 -26.90 27.75 -7.97
CA ARG A 569 -25.90 27.14 -7.09
C ARG A 569 -26.57 26.01 -6.34
N ASN A 570 -26.27 24.78 -6.74
CA ASN A 570 -26.96 23.54 -6.37
C ASN A 570 -26.91 23.13 -4.88
N PHE A 571 -26.56 24.02 -3.94
CA PHE A 571 -26.28 23.66 -2.55
C PHE A 571 -26.78 24.71 -1.53
N GLN A 572 -28.03 25.18 -1.68
CA GLN A 572 -28.62 26.11 -0.72
C GLN A 572 -29.28 25.30 0.41
N VAL A 573 -28.63 25.23 1.57
CA VAL A 573 -29.15 24.53 2.76
C VAL A 573 -29.83 25.51 3.72
N PHE A 574 -29.19 26.65 3.96
CA PHE A 574 -29.64 27.58 5.00
C PHE A 574 -30.54 28.69 4.45
N GLN A 575 -31.65 28.94 5.13
CA GLN A 575 -32.32 30.24 5.08
C GLN A 575 -31.46 31.31 5.78
N PRO A 576 -31.58 32.59 5.41
CA PRO A 576 -30.81 33.66 6.06
C PRO A 576 -30.97 33.75 7.59
N ASP A 577 -32.15 33.40 8.10
CA ASP A 577 -32.51 33.41 9.52
C ASP A 577 -32.24 32.08 10.25
N ALA A 578 -31.84 31.03 9.53
CA ALA A 578 -31.51 29.74 10.12
C ALA A 578 -30.29 29.88 11.04
N SER A 579 -30.49 29.48 12.31
CA SER A 579 -29.47 29.57 13.35
C SER A 579 -28.61 28.29 13.43
N PRO A 580 -27.30 28.41 13.75
CA PRO A 580 -26.58 29.66 13.96
C PRO A 580 -26.27 30.39 12.64
N THR A 581 -26.42 31.71 12.63
CA THR A 581 -26.08 32.58 11.50
C THR A 581 -24.58 32.90 11.49
N VAL A 582 -24.05 33.43 10.37
CA VAL A 582 -22.66 33.94 10.32
C VAL A 582 -22.42 35.01 11.39
N VAL A 583 -23.42 35.87 11.64
CA VAL A 583 -23.37 36.89 12.70
C VAL A 583 -23.23 36.25 14.09
N ASN A 584 -23.94 35.15 14.38
CA ASN A 584 -23.82 34.45 15.65
C ASN A 584 -22.40 33.91 15.85
N LEU A 585 -21.83 33.27 14.82
CA LEU A 585 -20.48 32.70 14.84
C LEU A 585 -19.40 33.79 15.02
N LEU A 586 -19.52 34.91 14.29
CA LEU A 586 -18.62 36.05 14.45
C LEU A 586 -18.72 36.69 15.84
N THR A 587 -19.93 36.79 16.38
CA THR A 587 -20.16 37.34 17.71
C THR A 587 -19.51 36.48 18.80
N GLU A 588 -19.53 35.16 18.64
CA GLU A 588 -18.87 34.20 19.52
C GLU A 588 -17.34 34.34 19.46
N ALA A 589 -16.77 34.42 18.25
CA ALA A 589 -15.34 34.62 18.04
C ALA A 589 -14.83 36.02 18.48
N LYS A 590 -15.71 36.99 18.73
CA LYS A 590 -15.36 38.39 19.03
C LYS A 590 -14.38 38.56 20.20
N GLY A 591 -14.46 37.67 21.19
CA GLY A 591 -13.57 37.68 22.36
C GLY A 591 -12.13 37.27 22.06
N ASN A 592 -11.89 36.55 20.96
CA ASN A 592 -10.59 36.03 20.56
C ASN A 592 -10.16 36.63 19.22
N VAL A 593 -9.32 37.67 19.29
CA VAL A 593 -8.87 38.41 18.09
C VAL A 593 -8.15 37.51 17.07
N VAL A 594 -7.41 36.49 17.51
CA VAL A 594 -6.67 35.60 16.60
C VAL A 594 -7.62 34.71 15.82
N GLU A 595 -8.56 34.10 16.53
CA GLU A 595 -9.62 33.27 15.95
C GLU A 595 -10.50 34.04 14.98
N LEU A 596 -10.97 35.21 15.41
CA LEU A 596 -11.77 36.08 14.57
C LEU A 596 -11.05 36.43 13.27
N VAL A 597 -9.74 36.66 13.32
CA VAL A 597 -8.93 36.94 12.14
C VAL A 597 -8.79 35.73 11.25
N ALA A 598 -8.57 34.54 11.80
CA ALA A 598 -8.49 33.32 11.02
C ALA A 598 -9.82 33.05 10.29
N ILE A 599 -10.95 33.25 10.97
CA ILE A 599 -12.29 33.18 10.36
C ILE A 599 -12.43 34.21 9.24
N LEU A 600 -12.10 35.48 9.50
CA LEU A 600 -12.18 36.56 8.50
C LEU A 600 -11.33 36.27 7.26
N GLN A 601 -10.08 35.84 7.44
CA GLN A 601 -9.20 35.48 6.33
C GLN A 601 -9.78 34.34 5.51
N THR A 602 -10.35 33.32 6.16
CA THR A 602 -10.94 32.17 5.49
C THR A 602 -12.21 32.56 4.72
N LEU A 603 -13.07 33.42 5.30
CA LEU A 603 -14.24 33.95 4.60
C LEU A 603 -13.85 34.81 3.39
N LEU A 604 -12.80 35.63 3.50
CA LEU A 604 -12.29 36.43 2.37
C LEU A 604 -11.75 35.58 1.22
N LEU A 605 -11.15 34.42 1.52
CA LEU A 605 -10.66 33.51 0.49
C LEU A 605 -11.79 32.78 -0.24
N ASN A 606 -12.94 32.62 0.39
CA ASN A 606 -14.04 31.79 -0.10
C ASN A 606 -15.30 32.58 -0.51
N SER A 607 -15.36 33.89 -0.22
CA SER A 607 -16.48 34.76 -0.59
C SER A 607 -16.10 35.75 -1.69
N SER A 608 -16.95 35.85 -2.70
CA SER A 608 -16.91 36.92 -3.71
C SER A 608 -17.72 38.16 -3.30
N GLU A 609 -18.53 38.08 -2.23
CA GLU A 609 -19.48 39.13 -1.82
C GLU A 609 -19.01 39.86 -0.55
N PHE A 610 -18.10 40.79 -0.76
CA PHE A 610 -17.51 41.63 0.29
C PHE A 610 -18.56 42.46 1.07
N SER A 611 -19.58 42.97 0.39
CA SER A 611 -20.65 43.79 1.00
C SER A 611 -21.46 43.03 2.05
N ARG A 612 -21.67 41.73 1.83
CA ARG A 612 -22.35 40.84 2.78
C ARG A 612 -21.53 40.67 4.05
N LEU A 613 -20.25 40.34 3.93
CA LEU A 613 -19.34 40.20 5.07
C LEU A 613 -19.27 41.48 5.92
N MET A 614 -19.22 42.66 5.28
CA MET A 614 -19.25 43.93 6.01
C MET A 614 -20.56 44.17 6.75
N THR A 615 -21.69 43.74 6.17
CA THR A 615 -23.00 43.81 6.83
C THR A 615 -23.03 42.90 8.05
N ASP A 616 -22.52 41.66 7.93
CA ASP A 616 -22.45 40.70 9.04
C ASP A 616 -21.55 41.19 10.18
N LEU A 617 -20.40 41.81 9.85
CA LEU A 617 -19.49 42.40 10.83
C LEU A 617 -20.13 43.57 11.59
N ASN A 618 -20.83 44.45 10.89
CA ASN A 618 -21.55 45.56 11.52
C ASN A 618 -22.66 45.03 12.43
N SER A 619 -23.41 44.02 11.99
CA SER A 619 -24.45 43.34 12.79
C SER A 619 -23.88 42.66 14.03
N ALA A 620 -22.69 42.05 13.94
CA ALA A 620 -21.96 41.48 15.08
C ALA A 620 -21.29 42.54 15.99
N SER A 621 -21.43 43.83 15.65
CA SER A 621 -20.78 44.95 16.35
C SER A 621 -19.25 44.81 16.41
N ILE A 622 -18.65 44.39 15.29
CA ILE A 622 -17.21 44.13 15.17
C ILE A 622 -16.53 45.27 14.40
N SER A 623 -15.55 45.91 15.04
CA SER A 623 -14.76 47.00 14.45
C SER A 623 -13.46 46.46 13.83
N LEU A 624 -13.43 46.34 12.51
CA LEU A 624 -12.24 45.97 11.73
C LEU A 624 -11.00 46.84 12.05
N PRO A 625 -11.10 48.18 12.15
CA PRO A 625 -9.95 49.01 12.54
C PRO A 625 -9.36 48.66 13.91
N ASP A 626 -10.21 48.29 14.88
CA ASP A 626 -9.76 47.93 16.22
C ASP A 626 -9.12 46.54 16.24
N ILE A 627 -9.61 45.62 15.41
CA ILE A 627 -8.99 44.30 15.19
C ILE A 627 -7.59 44.45 14.60
N VAL A 628 -7.46 45.20 13.49
CA VAL A 628 -6.18 45.48 12.83
C VAL A 628 -5.19 46.09 13.81
N ARG A 629 -5.62 47.06 14.63
CA ARG A 629 -4.78 47.67 15.67
C ARG A 629 -4.33 46.65 16.71
N SER A 630 -5.25 45.79 17.15
CA SER A 630 -4.98 44.76 18.17
C SER A 630 -4.01 43.70 17.67
N ILE A 631 -4.16 43.23 16.43
CA ILE A 631 -3.23 42.29 15.80
C ILE A 631 -1.84 42.89 15.67
N ARG A 632 -1.71 44.13 15.12
CA ARG A 632 -0.39 44.76 14.98
C ARG A 632 0.32 44.83 16.32
N ARG A 633 -0.42 45.15 17.38
CA ARG A 633 0.10 45.18 18.74
C ARG A 633 0.55 43.77 19.19
N LEU A 634 -0.28 42.75 19.00
CA LEU A 634 0.06 41.36 19.37
C LEU A 634 1.27 40.82 18.59
N ASN A 635 1.33 41.08 17.29
CA ASN A 635 2.43 40.72 16.41
C ASN A 635 3.74 41.41 16.80
N GLN A 636 3.71 42.71 17.16
CA GLN A 636 4.86 43.44 17.69
C GLN A 636 5.41 42.84 18.99
N PHE A 637 4.55 42.36 19.89
CA PHE A 637 4.97 41.80 21.17
C PHE A 637 5.45 40.35 21.07
N HIS A 638 4.80 39.52 20.25
CA HIS A 638 5.14 38.10 20.16
C HIS A 638 4.94 37.54 18.75
N PRO A 639 5.80 37.91 17.78
CA PRO A 639 5.62 37.61 16.36
C PRO A 639 5.59 36.11 16.06
N ARG A 640 6.25 35.29 16.89
CA ARG A 640 6.20 33.82 16.78
C ARG A 640 4.88 33.19 17.23
N LYS A 641 4.15 33.84 18.15
CA LYS A 641 2.88 33.34 18.69
C LYS A 641 1.69 33.88 17.90
N TYR A 642 1.84 35.05 17.29
CA TYR A 642 0.83 35.68 16.44
C TYR A 642 1.41 36.00 15.06
N PRO A 643 1.78 34.97 14.27
CA PRO A 643 2.46 35.15 12.98
C PRO A 643 1.44 35.56 11.91
N ILE A 644 1.12 36.84 11.86
CA ILE A 644 0.31 37.44 10.79
C ILE A 644 1.25 38.28 9.92
N ASP A 645 1.31 37.97 8.62
CA ASP A 645 2.19 38.67 7.68
C ASP A 645 1.57 39.98 7.15
N ASP A 646 2.41 40.85 6.57
CA ASP A 646 1.98 42.15 6.05
C ASP A 646 0.94 42.04 4.92
N GLY A 647 0.97 40.96 4.13
CA GLY A 647 -0.01 40.71 3.06
C GLY A 647 -1.39 40.34 3.59
N GLN A 648 -1.44 39.52 4.65
CA GLN A 648 -2.67 39.22 5.39
C GLN A 648 -3.25 40.47 6.04
N MET A 649 -2.40 41.31 6.63
CA MET A 649 -2.81 42.60 7.19
C MET A 649 -3.37 43.53 6.11
N GLN A 650 -2.72 43.60 4.95
CA GLN A 650 -3.17 44.43 3.84
C GLN A 650 -4.55 43.98 3.30
N LYS A 651 -4.83 42.66 3.27
CA LYS A 651 -6.16 42.14 2.91
C LYS A 651 -7.24 42.58 3.90
N LEU A 652 -6.95 42.57 5.20
CA LEU A 652 -7.88 43.06 6.23
C LEU A 652 -8.04 44.58 6.18
N GLU A 653 -6.99 45.33 5.86
CA GLU A 653 -7.06 46.78 5.71
C GLU A 653 -7.84 47.21 4.47
N ASN A 654 -7.78 46.41 3.40
CA ASN A 654 -8.63 46.60 2.24
C ASN A 654 -10.12 46.39 2.58
N LEU A 655 -10.48 45.73 3.69
CA LEU A 655 -11.87 45.68 4.17
C LEU A 655 -12.38 47.03 4.71
N ILE A 656 -11.47 47.91 5.12
CA ILE A 656 -11.79 49.20 5.74
C ILE A 656 -12.00 50.30 4.69
N ARG A 657 -11.49 50.09 3.47
CA ARG A 657 -11.57 51.04 2.34
C ARG A 657 -12.73 50.69 1.43
#